data_AF-A0A958R8N2-F1
#
_entry.id   AF-A0A958R8N2-F1
#
_cell.length_a   1.000
_cell.length_b   1.000
_cell.length_c   1.000
_cell.angle_alpha   90.00
_cell.angle_beta   90.00
_cell.angle_gamma   90.00
#
_symmetry.space_group_name_H-M   'P 1'
#
loop_
_entity.id
_entity.type
_entity.pdbx_description
1 polymer ?
#
loop_
_entity_poly.entity_id
_entity_poly.type
_entity_poly.pdbx_seq_one_letter_code
_entity_poly.pdbx_strand_id
1 'polypeptide(L)'
;MRELLGGKGANLAEMSRIGIPVPPGFTITTEVCTQYNQEGKDAVIERIEPEVRNAITKIEETMGAIFGDDENPLLISVRSGARVSMPGMMDTVLNLGLNEESVKGVIKMTGNERFAWDSYRRFIQMYSSVVMGLKPESKDDLDPFEEIIDHLKDKRRIEQDTQFTVQDLQDLVYDFKDIVKKRTGKPFPTNPWDQLWGAVAAVFDSWNGDRAIYYRKMHGYPEDWGTAVNVQAMVFGNMGDDSGTGVCFTRDAGTGENKFNGEYLINAQGEDVVAGVRTPQQITLLGSQRWAELAQISEEERKENYPSLEELMPKIYKELFEYQNKLETHYQDMQDMEFTIQQGKLWILQTRNGKRTGAAMVKIAMDLLKEGLIDEKKALMRIEPNKLNELLHPIFDPDALADADVIAQGLPASPGAATGQIVFFADEASKYKNSILVRIETSPEDVEGMNVAKGIVTARGGMTSHAAVVARGIGKCCVSGAGALKINYKTRTLKVGDHEYHEGDWISINGSTGNILEGKVATKEPELSGEFAELMKLSDSYAELEVRTNADTPKDAEIARNFGAKGIGLTRTEHMFFEVDRIKAMREMILADTIKGRKQALKELLPMQRGDFEGIFRAMKGYPVTVRLLDPPLHEFVPHQLATQKELADDLHISLASVKSKVAELEEFNPMLGHRGCRLGNTYPEITEMQTQAILEAALKLKKEGINTKPEIMVPLVGTVEEFRQQKEVIDHTAEELFKRRKDSVEYSVGTMIETPRATLVADEIAKIADFFSFGTNDLTQMTFGYSRDDSGKFLPIYLEKGILKADPFEVLDQKGVGQLVEMGTKRGRESHPGLKVGICGEHGGEPSSVGFCHTVGMNYVSCSPY
;
A
#
# COMPACT_ATOMS: atom_id res chain seq x y z
N MET A 1 7.62 -25.46 -6.32
CA MET A 1 6.85 -25.82 -5.11
C MET A 1 5.70 -24.83 -4.87
N ARG A 2 5.99 -23.53 -4.69
CA ARG A 2 4.98 -22.49 -4.43
C ARG A 2 3.88 -22.35 -5.49
N GLU A 3 4.20 -22.54 -6.78
CA GLU A 3 3.22 -22.46 -7.86
C GLU A 3 2.19 -23.61 -7.83
N LEU A 4 2.58 -24.78 -7.30
CA LEU A 4 1.76 -25.99 -7.30
C LEU A 4 1.03 -26.20 -5.97
N LEU A 5 1.70 -25.93 -4.84
CA LEU A 5 1.18 -26.15 -3.48
C LEU A 5 0.59 -24.88 -2.86
N GLY A 6 0.68 -23.75 -3.56
CA GLY A 6 0.47 -22.43 -2.96
C GLY A 6 1.58 -22.04 -1.98
N GLY A 7 1.50 -20.83 -1.43
CA GLY A 7 2.44 -20.32 -0.43
C GLY A 7 2.40 -21.11 0.88
N LYS A 8 1.20 -21.39 1.38
CA LYS A 8 0.98 -22.13 2.65
C LYS A 8 1.47 -23.57 2.56
N GLY A 9 1.05 -24.31 1.53
CA GLY A 9 1.46 -25.71 1.34
C GLY A 9 2.97 -25.85 1.11
N ALA A 10 3.58 -24.94 0.36
CA ALA A 10 5.03 -24.93 0.17
C ALA A 10 5.79 -24.69 1.50
N ASN A 11 5.31 -23.78 2.34
CA ASN A 11 5.94 -23.52 3.64
C ASN A 11 5.75 -24.69 4.62
N LEU A 12 4.59 -25.34 4.64
CA LEU A 12 4.36 -26.56 5.44
C LEU A 12 5.30 -27.70 5.05
N ALA A 13 5.46 -27.93 3.75
CA ALA A 13 6.37 -28.93 3.21
C ALA A 13 7.84 -28.61 3.54
N GLU A 14 8.25 -27.35 3.39
CA GLU A 14 9.61 -26.91 3.69
C GLU A 14 9.93 -27.04 5.19
N MET A 15 9.03 -26.59 6.08
CA MET A 15 9.17 -26.74 7.53
C MET A 15 9.34 -28.20 7.94
N SER A 16 8.51 -29.09 7.38
CA SER A 16 8.60 -30.53 7.64
C SER A 16 9.95 -31.09 7.17
N ARG A 17 10.43 -30.67 5.99
CA ARG A 17 11.72 -31.09 5.41
C ARG A 17 12.92 -30.69 6.26
N ILE A 18 12.90 -29.49 6.84
CA ILE A 18 13.98 -29.01 7.70
C ILE A 18 13.85 -29.50 9.14
N GLY A 19 12.83 -30.29 9.49
CA GLY A 19 12.66 -30.88 10.82
C GLY A 19 12.08 -29.92 11.86
N ILE A 20 11.15 -29.04 11.46
CA ILE A 20 10.26 -28.31 12.36
C ILE A 20 9.03 -29.20 12.64
N PRO A 21 8.52 -29.28 13.88
CA PRO A 21 7.38 -30.13 14.21
C PRO A 21 6.09 -29.52 13.66
N VAL A 22 5.70 -29.93 12.46
CA VAL A 22 4.44 -29.55 11.81
C VAL A 22 3.43 -30.69 11.96
N PRO A 23 2.16 -30.41 12.32
CA PRO A 23 1.13 -31.46 12.34
C PRO A 23 1.01 -32.12 10.96
N PRO A 24 0.88 -33.46 10.88
CA PRO A 24 0.85 -34.18 9.62
C PRO A 24 -0.36 -33.78 8.78
N GLY A 25 -0.17 -33.74 7.46
CA GLY A 25 -1.17 -33.25 6.52
C GLY A 25 -0.79 -33.53 5.07
N PHE A 26 -1.63 -33.08 4.15
CA PHE A 26 -1.37 -33.07 2.72
C PHE A 26 -1.93 -31.81 2.05
N THR A 27 -1.46 -31.54 0.84
CA THR A 27 -1.93 -30.41 0.04
C THR A 27 -2.47 -30.91 -1.29
N ILE A 28 -3.73 -30.56 -1.59
CA ILE A 28 -4.33 -30.72 -2.92
C ILE A 28 -3.86 -29.54 -3.77
N THR A 29 -3.29 -29.81 -4.94
CA THR A 29 -2.56 -28.82 -5.73
C THR A 29 -3.48 -27.77 -6.38
N THR A 30 -2.89 -26.63 -6.77
CA THR A 30 -3.61 -25.59 -7.51
C THR A 30 -4.13 -26.08 -8.87
N GLU A 31 -3.45 -27.04 -9.50
CA GLU A 31 -3.87 -27.61 -10.79
C GLU A 31 -5.20 -28.36 -10.67
N VAL A 32 -5.46 -29.01 -9.54
CA VAL A 32 -6.75 -29.66 -9.26
C VAL A 32 -7.87 -28.62 -9.16
N CYS A 33 -7.60 -27.42 -8.62
CA CYS A 33 -8.56 -26.32 -8.65
C CYS A 33 -8.87 -25.86 -10.07
N THR A 34 -7.86 -25.78 -10.94
CA THR A 34 -8.06 -25.43 -12.35
C THR A 34 -8.88 -26.50 -13.08
N GLN A 35 -8.61 -27.78 -12.84
CA GLN A 35 -9.42 -28.89 -13.37
C GLN A 35 -10.86 -28.85 -12.84
N TYR A 36 -11.05 -28.57 -11.54
CA TYR A 36 -12.37 -28.43 -10.92
C TYR A 36 -13.22 -27.36 -11.62
N ASN A 37 -12.60 -26.23 -11.95
CA ASN A 37 -13.27 -25.13 -12.65
C ASN A 37 -13.62 -25.48 -14.12
N GLN A 38 -12.86 -26.37 -14.75
CA GLN A 38 -13.04 -26.75 -16.16
C GLN A 38 -13.98 -27.95 -16.34
N GLU A 39 -13.89 -28.94 -15.47
CA GLU A 39 -14.54 -30.25 -15.62
C GLU A 39 -15.72 -30.44 -14.67
N GLY A 40 -15.82 -29.60 -13.62
CA GLY A 40 -16.86 -29.65 -12.61
C GLY A 40 -16.53 -30.52 -11.38
N LYS A 41 -17.31 -30.33 -10.33
CA LYS A 41 -17.08 -30.90 -8.99
C LYS A 41 -16.98 -32.42 -8.97
N ASP A 42 -17.99 -33.12 -9.48
CA ASP A 42 -18.12 -34.56 -9.28
C ASP A 42 -17.00 -35.33 -10.00
N ALA A 43 -16.64 -34.91 -11.22
CA ALA A 43 -15.59 -35.53 -12.01
C ALA A 43 -14.20 -35.43 -11.35
N VAL A 44 -13.90 -34.28 -10.73
CA VAL A 44 -12.61 -34.05 -10.07
C VAL A 44 -12.54 -34.75 -8.72
N ILE A 45 -13.62 -34.75 -7.93
CA ILE A 45 -13.65 -35.47 -6.65
C ILE A 45 -13.46 -36.97 -6.87
N GLU A 46 -14.17 -37.57 -7.84
CA GLU A 46 -14.03 -39.00 -8.17
C GLU A 46 -12.58 -39.35 -8.56
N ARG A 47 -11.91 -38.46 -9.32
CA ARG A 47 -10.51 -38.64 -9.73
C ARG A 47 -9.53 -38.64 -8.56
N ILE A 48 -9.69 -37.73 -7.60
CA ILE A 48 -8.71 -37.53 -6.51
C ILE A 48 -9.05 -38.30 -5.24
N GLU A 49 -10.27 -38.85 -5.11
CA GLU A 49 -10.73 -39.57 -3.93
C GLU A 49 -9.76 -40.67 -3.45
N PRO A 50 -9.23 -41.56 -4.31
CA PRO A 50 -8.31 -42.60 -3.86
C PRO A 50 -7.02 -42.04 -3.23
N GLU A 51 -6.49 -40.95 -3.78
CA GLU A 51 -5.27 -40.30 -3.27
C GLU A 51 -5.54 -39.60 -1.92
N VAL A 52 -6.67 -38.91 -1.81
CA VAL A 52 -7.09 -38.24 -0.56
C VAL A 52 -7.32 -39.26 0.55
N ARG A 53 -7.98 -40.39 0.26
CA ARG A 53 -8.17 -41.46 1.25
C ARG A 53 -6.85 -42.03 1.74
N ASN A 54 -5.94 -42.34 0.82
CA ASN A 54 -4.60 -42.83 1.17
C ASN A 54 -3.80 -41.80 2.00
N ALA A 55 -3.95 -40.51 1.70
CA ALA A 55 -3.30 -39.46 2.47
C ALA A 55 -3.86 -39.34 3.90
N ILE A 56 -5.19 -39.45 4.07
CA ILE A 56 -5.82 -39.51 5.40
C ILE A 56 -5.31 -40.73 6.17
N THR A 57 -5.24 -41.92 5.58
CA THR A 57 -4.71 -43.11 6.26
C THR A 57 -3.29 -42.92 6.79
N LYS A 58 -2.43 -42.23 6.05
CA LYS A 58 -1.08 -41.90 6.54
C LYS A 58 -1.10 -40.93 7.73
N ILE A 59 -2.04 -39.99 7.75
CA ILE A 59 -2.25 -39.11 8.91
C ILE A 59 -2.73 -39.93 10.10
N GLU A 60 -3.68 -40.85 9.89
CA GLU A 60 -4.20 -41.74 10.94
C GLU A 60 -3.07 -42.58 11.56
N GLU A 61 -2.20 -43.18 10.74
CA GLU A 61 -1.02 -43.94 11.19
C GLU A 61 -0.05 -43.07 12.01
N THR A 62 0.17 -41.82 11.59
CA THR A 62 1.12 -40.90 12.24
C THR A 62 0.57 -40.36 13.57
N MET A 63 -0.72 -40.06 13.60
CA MET A 63 -1.39 -39.48 14.79
C MET A 63 -1.90 -40.55 15.75
N GLY A 64 -2.03 -41.80 15.31
CA GLY A 64 -2.62 -42.89 16.08
C GLY A 64 -4.11 -42.69 16.37
N ALA A 65 -4.83 -42.00 15.48
CA ALA A 65 -6.26 -41.67 15.59
C ALA A 65 -6.95 -41.96 14.25
N ILE A 66 -8.26 -42.23 14.24
CA ILE A 66 -9.00 -42.65 13.03
C ILE A 66 -10.03 -41.59 12.62
N PHE A 67 -10.09 -41.25 11.34
CA PHE A 67 -10.99 -40.24 10.81
C PHE A 67 -12.44 -40.73 10.82
N GLY A 68 -13.25 -40.14 11.70
CA GLY A 68 -14.64 -40.52 11.91
C GLY A 68 -14.85 -41.68 12.89
N ASP A 69 -13.87 -41.98 13.72
CA ASP A 69 -14.03 -42.91 14.85
C ASP A 69 -14.72 -42.25 16.05
N ASP A 70 -15.44 -43.05 16.84
CA ASP A 70 -16.24 -42.58 17.96
C ASP A 70 -15.48 -42.63 19.29
N GLU A 71 -14.34 -43.33 19.36
CA GLU A 71 -13.52 -43.44 20.57
C GLU A 71 -12.27 -42.55 20.54
N ASN A 72 -11.54 -42.54 19.43
CA ASN A 72 -10.32 -41.76 19.23
C ASN A 72 -10.35 -41.03 17.87
N PRO A 73 -11.23 -40.02 17.72
CA PRO A 73 -11.42 -39.31 16.46
C PRO A 73 -10.19 -38.52 16.03
N LEU A 74 -9.76 -38.74 14.79
CA LEU A 74 -8.90 -37.79 14.08
C LEU A 74 -9.76 -36.61 13.61
N LEU A 75 -9.45 -35.41 14.11
CA LEU A 75 -10.02 -34.17 13.61
C LEU A 75 -9.02 -33.49 12.69
N ILE A 76 -9.50 -32.80 11.65
CA ILE A 76 -8.65 -32.11 10.67
C ILE A 76 -9.07 -30.65 10.48
N SER A 77 -8.14 -29.84 10.00
CA SER A 77 -8.40 -28.50 9.50
C SER A 77 -8.26 -28.47 7.98
N VAL A 78 -9.07 -27.61 7.34
CA VAL A 78 -9.02 -27.36 5.90
C VAL A 78 -8.75 -25.88 5.68
N ARG A 79 -7.67 -25.58 4.97
CA ARG A 79 -7.18 -24.20 4.76
C ARG A 79 -6.89 -23.94 3.29
N SER A 80 -7.41 -22.85 2.76
CA SER A 80 -7.06 -22.35 1.42
C SER A 80 -5.59 -21.88 1.37
N GLY A 81 -4.97 -21.94 0.19
CA GLY A 81 -3.59 -21.52 -0.01
C GLY A 81 -3.27 -21.25 -1.48
N ALA A 82 -3.40 -20.00 -1.92
CA ALA A 82 -2.98 -19.59 -3.25
C ALA A 82 -1.45 -19.35 -3.33
N ARG A 83 -0.93 -19.14 -4.55
CA ARG A 83 0.50 -18.83 -4.79
C ARG A 83 0.95 -17.57 -4.07
N VAL A 84 0.05 -16.60 -3.98
CA VAL A 84 0.22 -15.32 -3.28
C VAL A 84 -0.85 -15.20 -2.18
N SER A 85 -0.62 -14.33 -1.21
CA SER A 85 -1.62 -14.06 -0.17
C SER A 85 -2.81 -13.36 -0.82
N MET A 86 -4.01 -13.94 -0.71
CA MET A 86 -5.24 -13.39 -1.30
C MET A 86 -6.34 -13.27 -0.24
N PRO A 87 -6.80 -12.04 0.08
CA PRO A 87 -8.00 -11.83 0.86
C PRO A 87 -9.24 -12.24 0.06
N GLY A 88 -10.30 -12.64 0.76
CA GLY A 88 -11.56 -13.08 0.13
C GLY A 88 -11.59 -14.55 -0.33
N MET A 89 -10.51 -15.30 -0.10
CA MET A 89 -10.52 -16.78 -0.19
C MET A 89 -11.26 -17.38 1.00
N MET A 90 -11.71 -18.63 0.86
CA MET A 90 -12.41 -19.36 1.93
C MET A 90 -11.64 -19.30 3.25
N ASP A 91 -12.36 -18.95 4.32
CA ASP A 91 -11.86 -18.95 5.69
C ASP A 91 -11.48 -20.37 6.14
N THR A 92 -10.62 -20.45 7.15
CA THR A 92 -10.14 -21.73 7.68
C THR A 92 -11.29 -22.49 8.36
N VAL A 93 -11.46 -23.77 8.05
CA VAL A 93 -12.37 -24.66 8.79
C VAL A 93 -11.53 -25.50 9.75
N LEU A 94 -11.86 -25.43 11.05
CA LEU A 94 -11.24 -26.21 12.11
C LEU A 94 -12.19 -27.31 12.60
N ASN A 95 -11.66 -28.29 13.32
CA ASN A 95 -12.43 -29.36 13.97
C ASN A 95 -13.31 -30.21 13.02
N LEU A 96 -12.94 -30.30 11.74
CA LEU A 96 -13.66 -31.11 10.77
C LEU A 96 -13.52 -32.60 11.13
N GLY A 97 -14.66 -33.29 11.17
CA GLY A 97 -14.81 -34.66 11.68
C GLY A 97 -15.70 -34.74 12.92
N LEU A 98 -16.07 -33.60 13.52
CA LEU A 98 -16.97 -33.56 14.66
C LEU A 98 -18.42 -33.91 14.26
N ASN A 99 -19.01 -34.82 15.03
CA ASN A 99 -20.42 -35.20 15.03
C ASN A 99 -20.84 -35.62 16.44
N GLU A 100 -22.10 -36.01 16.63
CA GLU A 100 -22.65 -36.38 17.94
C GLU A 100 -21.91 -37.56 18.61
N GLU A 101 -21.34 -38.47 17.83
CA GLU A 101 -20.61 -39.63 18.34
C GLU A 101 -19.14 -39.30 18.59
N SER A 102 -18.45 -38.65 17.63
CA SER A 102 -17.05 -38.26 17.80
C SER A 102 -16.85 -37.23 18.91
N VAL A 103 -17.85 -36.39 19.22
CA VAL A 103 -17.82 -35.55 20.43
C VAL A 103 -17.62 -36.41 21.69
N LYS A 104 -18.26 -37.58 21.82
CA LYS A 104 -18.07 -38.46 22.98
C LYS A 104 -16.64 -39.00 23.05
N GLY A 105 -16.04 -39.33 21.90
CA GLY A 105 -14.63 -39.69 21.79
C GLY A 105 -13.72 -38.56 22.27
N VAL A 106 -13.95 -37.33 21.81
CA VAL A 106 -13.21 -36.15 22.27
C VAL A 106 -13.36 -35.93 23.78
N ILE A 107 -14.55 -36.11 24.35
CA ILE A 107 -14.78 -36.03 25.81
C ILE A 107 -13.91 -37.06 26.54
N LYS A 108 -13.87 -38.30 26.05
CA LYS A 108 -13.09 -39.39 26.64
C LYS A 108 -11.58 -39.13 26.58
N MET A 109 -11.10 -38.60 25.45
CA MET A 109 -9.67 -38.27 25.26
C MET A 109 -9.20 -37.10 26.11
N THR A 110 -10.04 -36.07 26.23
CA THR A 110 -9.65 -34.80 26.86
C THR A 110 -9.99 -34.74 28.34
N GLY A 111 -10.95 -35.56 28.80
CA GLY A 111 -11.56 -35.42 30.12
C GLY A 111 -12.32 -34.10 30.30
N ASN A 112 -12.56 -33.34 29.23
CA ASN A 112 -13.11 -32.00 29.27
C ASN A 112 -14.38 -31.92 28.40
N GLU A 113 -15.52 -32.17 29.05
CA GLU A 113 -16.81 -32.18 28.36
C GLU A 113 -17.18 -30.82 27.76
N ARG A 114 -16.88 -29.74 28.48
CA ARG A 114 -17.12 -28.38 28.01
C ARG A 114 -16.36 -28.10 26.72
N PHE A 115 -15.08 -28.50 26.64
CA PHE A 115 -14.25 -28.32 25.44
C PHE A 115 -14.83 -29.01 24.20
N ALA A 116 -15.29 -30.25 24.34
CA ALA A 116 -15.82 -31.02 23.21
C ALA A 116 -17.08 -30.36 22.63
N TRP A 117 -18.01 -29.93 23.49
CA TRP A 117 -19.23 -29.25 23.07
C TRP A 117 -18.97 -27.82 22.54
N ASP A 118 -18.05 -27.07 23.15
CA ASP A 118 -17.65 -25.75 22.63
C ASP A 118 -17.01 -25.86 21.24
N SER A 119 -16.12 -26.84 21.05
CA SER A 119 -15.51 -27.11 19.74
C SER A 119 -16.55 -27.53 18.71
N TYR A 120 -17.60 -28.25 19.12
CA TYR A 120 -18.64 -28.68 18.21
C TYR A 120 -19.56 -27.54 17.77
N ARG A 121 -20.00 -26.65 18.69
CA ARG A 121 -20.78 -25.47 18.28
C ARG A 121 -20.00 -24.57 17.34
N ARG A 122 -18.70 -24.36 17.60
CA ARG A 122 -17.81 -23.54 16.75
C ARG A 122 -17.64 -24.18 15.38
N PHE A 123 -17.45 -25.50 15.34
CA PHE A 123 -17.39 -26.23 14.06
C PHE A 123 -18.68 -26.04 13.24
N ILE A 124 -19.86 -26.15 13.87
CA ILE A 124 -21.14 -25.96 13.17
C ILE A 124 -21.24 -24.53 12.63
N GLN A 125 -20.96 -23.52 13.45
CA GLN A 125 -20.96 -22.11 13.04
C GLN A 125 -20.02 -21.86 11.85
N MET A 126 -18.75 -22.26 11.98
CA MET A 126 -17.74 -22.07 10.94
C MET A 126 -18.08 -22.84 9.66
N TYR A 127 -18.41 -24.13 9.77
CA TYR A 127 -18.71 -24.96 8.60
C TYR A 127 -19.97 -24.46 7.89
N SER A 128 -21.01 -24.07 8.63
CA SER A 128 -22.25 -23.59 8.03
C SER A 128 -22.12 -22.20 7.40
N SER A 129 -21.36 -21.29 8.01
CA SER A 129 -21.07 -19.98 7.40
C SER A 129 -20.22 -20.13 6.14
N VAL A 130 -19.11 -20.87 6.24
CA VAL A 130 -18.08 -20.90 5.20
C VAL A 130 -18.38 -21.91 4.08
N VAL A 131 -18.88 -23.12 4.41
CA VAL A 131 -19.15 -24.19 3.43
C VAL A 131 -20.61 -24.18 2.97
N MET A 132 -21.55 -23.91 3.87
CA MET A 132 -22.99 -23.93 3.54
C MET A 132 -23.55 -22.55 3.16
N GLY A 133 -22.75 -21.48 3.26
CA GLY A 133 -23.10 -20.14 2.83
C GLY A 133 -24.09 -19.42 3.75
N LEU A 134 -24.18 -19.81 5.02
CA LEU A 134 -25.10 -19.20 5.98
C LEU A 134 -24.58 -17.84 6.48
N LYS A 135 -25.09 -16.75 5.90
CA LYS A 135 -24.68 -15.36 6.20
C LYS A 135 -25.87 -14.49 6.64
N PRO A 136 -25.63 -13.29 7.21
CA PRO A 136 -26.66 -12.27 7.41
C PRO A 136 -27.45 -11.95 6.12
N GLU A 137 -28.75 -11.65 6.23
CA GLU A 137 -29.60 -11.36 5.07
C GLU A 137 -29.39 -9.94 4.53
N SER A 138 -29.10 -8.99 5.42
CA SER A 138 -28.69 -7.63 5.09
C SER A 138 -27.44 -7.20 5.86
N LYS A 139 -26.82 -6.10 5.42
CA LYS A 139 -25.61 -5.54 6.06
C LYS A 139 -25.85 -4.94 7.45
N ASP A 140 -27.12 -4.71 7.81
CA ASP A 140 -27.52 -4.16 9.10
C ASP A 140 -27.89 -5.27 10.11
N ASP A 141 -27.95 -6.52 9.66
CA ASP A 141 -28.29 -7.68 10.49
C ASP A 141 -27.06 -8.25 11.20
N LEU A 142 -27.30 -8.81 12.39
CA LEU A 142 -26.29 -9.59 13.12
C LEU A 142 -26.10 -10.95 12.46
N ASP A 143 -24.95 -11.57 12.71
CA ASP A 143 -24.73 -12.96 12.34
C ASP A 143 -25.78 -13.86 13.02
N PRO A 144 -26.42 -14.79 12.27
CA PRO A 144 -27.52 -15.60 12.79
C PRO A 144 -27.10 -16.50 13.96
N PHE A 145 -25.81 -16.87 14.06
CA PHE A 145 -25.29 -17.63 15.19
C PHE A 145 -25.03 -16.73 16.40
N GLU A 146 -24.50 -15.52 16.18
CA GLU A 146 -24.29 -14.53 17.25
C GLU A 146 -25.62 -14.09 17.88
N GLU A 147 -26.68 -13.93 17.08
CA GLU A 147 -28.02 -13.62 17.60
C GLU A 147 -28.53 -14.71 18.56
N ILE A 148 -28.28 -16.00 18.23
CA ILE A 148 -28.65 -17.13 19.10
C ILE A 148 -27.80 -17.12 20.38
N ILE A 149 -26.49 -16.90 20.26
CA ILE A 149 -25.56 -16.83 21.39
C ILE A 149 -25.99 -15.71 22.35
N ASP A 150 -26.21 -14.51 21.85
CA ASP A 150 -26.55 -13.33 22.65
C ASP A 150 -27.92 -13.49 23.32
N HIS A 151 -28.91 -14.04 22.61
CA HIS A 151 -30.20 -14.36 23.22
C HIS A 151 -30.06 -15.38 24.38
N LEU A 152 -29.19 -16.38 24.24
CA LEU A 152 -28.94 -17.33 25.32
C LEU A 152 -28.17 -16.68 26.49
N LYS A 153 -27.20 -15.80 26.22
CA LYS A 153 -26.50 -15.01 27.25
C LYS A 153 -27.48 -14.17 28.06
N ASP A 154 -28.37 -13.45 27.40
CA ASP A 154 -29.41 -12.63 28.03
C ASP A 154 -30.34 -13.48 28.91
N LYS A 155 -30.78 -14.64 28.39
CA LYS A 155 -31.61 -15.60 29.12
C LYS A 155 -30.92 -16.15 30.36
N ARG A 156 -29.60 -16.35 30.31
CA ARG A 156 -28.78 -16.87 31.41
C ARG A 156 -28.19 -15.78 32.31
N ARG A 157 -28.32 -14.50 31.93
CA ARG A 157 -27.73 -13.33 32.60
C ARG A 157 -26.22 -13.45 32.78
N ILE A 158 -25.55 -13.86 31.71
CA ILE A 158 -24.09 -13.94 31.63
C ILE A 158 -23.58 -12.97 30.56
N GLU A 159 -22.32 -12.56 30.66
CA GLU A 159 -21.72 -11.58 29.74
C GLU A 159 -20.67 -12.22 28.81
N GLN A 160 -20.07 -13.35 29.20
CA GLN A 160 -19.01 -14.02 28.46
C GLN A 160 -19.35 -15.46 28.08
N ASP A 161 -18.94 -15.90 26.89
CA ASP A 161 -19.06 -17.28 26.40
C ASP A 161 -18.42 -18.31 27.33
N THR A 162 -17.38 -17.91 28.05
CA THR A 162 -16.67 -18.74 29.03
C THR A 162 -17.58 -19.19 30.17
N GLN A 163 -18.65 -18.45 30.44
CA GLN A 163 -19.62 -18.72 31.50
C GLN A 163 -20.71 -19.71 31.10
N PHE A 164 -20.80 -20.11 29.83
CA PHE A 164 -21.74 -21.16 29.42
C PHE A 164 -21.43 -22.50 30.08
N THR A 165 -22.48 -23.15 30.60
CA THR A 165 -22.38 -24.51 31.11
C THR A 165 -22.35 -25.52 29.97
N VAL A 166 -21.98 -26.77 30.27
CA VAL A 166 -22.04 -27.87 29.29
C VAL A 166 -23.44 -28.00 28.67
N GLN A 167 -24.48 -27.87 29.48
CA GLN A 167 -25.86 -27.95 29.00
C GLN A 167 -26.18 -26.81 28.04
N ASP A 168 -25.74 -25.58 28.35
CA ASP A 168 -25.95 -24.43 27.46
C ASP A 168 -25.25 -24.63 26.10
N LEU A 169 -24.05 -25.23 26.08
CA LEU A 169 -23.34 -25.55 24.84
C LEU A 169 -24.05 -26.63 24.02
N GLN A 170 -24.65 -27.63 24.67
CA GLN A 170 -25.49 -28.64 24.00
C GLN A 170 -26.75 -28.01 23.41
N ASP A 171 -27.40 -27.11 24.15
CA ASP A 171 -28.58 -26.36 23.68
C ASP A 171 -28.21 -25.51 22.45
N LEU A 172 -27.05 -24.82 22.47
CA LEU A 172 -26.54 -24.07 21.32
C LEU A 172 -26.28 -24.95 20.10
N VAL A 173 -25.68 -26.14 20.27
CA VAL A 173 -25.47 -27.09 19.17
C VAL A 173 -26.79 -27.48 18.51
N TYR A 174 -27.84 -27.69 19.30
CA TYR A 174 -29.18 -27.99 18.78
C TYR A 174 -29.74 -26.81 18.00
N ASP A 175 -29.74 -25.61 18.60
CA ASP A 175 -30.27 -24.39 17.99
C ASP A 175 -29.51 -24.04 16.69
N PHE A 176 -28.19 -24.25 16.66
CA PHE A 176 -27.35 -24.02 15.48
C PHE A 176 -27.72 -24.96 14.33
N LYS A 177 -27.94 -26.25 14.62
CA LYS A 177 -28.38 -27.20 13.58
C LYS A 177 -29.79 -26.89 13.07
N ASP A 178 -30.68 -26.42 13.96
CA ASP A 178 -32.04 -26.05 13.59
C ASP A 178 -32.05 -24.82 12.67
N ILE A 179 -31.28 -23.77 12.98
CA ILE A 179 -31.18 -22.60 12.10
C ILE A 179 -30.54 -22.95 10.75
N VAL A 180 -29.50 -23.80 10.75
CA VAL A 180 -28.87 -24.29 9.52
C VAL A 180 -29.90 -25.01 8.64
N LYS A 181 -30.70 -25.90 9.21
CA LYS A 181 -31.76 -26.61 8.48
C LYS A 181 -32.84 -25.65 7.96
N LYS A 182 -33.26 -24.68 8.78
CA LYS A 182 -34.29 -23.69 8.42
C LYS A 182 -33.86 -22.79 7.27
N ARG A 183 -32.62 -22.27 7.30
CA ARG A 183 -32.14 -21.30 6.30
C ARG A 183 -31.53 -21.95 5.05
N THR A 184 -30.80 -23.07 5.19
CA THR A 184 -30.16 -23.73 4.02
C THR A 184 -31.05 -24.79 3.37
N GLY A 185 -32.12 -25.22 4.05
CA GLY A 185 -32.99 -26.32 3.62
C GLY A 185 -32.36 -27.71 3.75
N LYS A 186 -31.11 -27.82 4.24
CA LYS A 186 -30.37 -29.08 4.39
C LYS A 186 -29.93 -29.29 5.85
N PRO A 187 -29.94 -30.53 6.37
CA PRO A 187 -29.38 -30.80 7.69
C PRO A 187 -27.85 -30.62 7.68
N PHE A 188 -27.28 -30.36 8.85
CA PHE A 188 -25.83 -30.34 9.03
C PHE A 188 -25.23 -31.72 8.73
N PRO A 189 -24.13 -31.83 7.96
CA PRO A 189 -23.54 -33.12 7.59
C PRO A 189 -22.87 -33.78 8.80
N THR A 190 -23.24 -35.03 9.11
CA THR A 190 -22.68 -35.81 10.23
C THR A 190 -21.58 -36.78 9.80
N ASN A 191 -21.50 -37.13 8.51
CA ASN A 191 -20.44 -37.96 7.95
C ASN A 191 -19.17 -37.12 7.72
N PRO A 192 -18.03 -37.47 8.35
CA PRO A 192 -16.76 -36.76 8.20
C PRO A 192 -16.25 -36.66 6.75
N TRP A 193 -16.51 -37.67 5.91
CA TRP A 193 -16.11 -37.62 4.50
C TRP A 193 -16.94 -36.62 3.70
N ASP A 194 -18.25 -36.51 3.98
CA ASP A 194 -19.11 -35.51 3.34
C ASP A 194 -18.69 -34.10 3.79
N GLN A 195 -18.29 -33.95 5.05
CA GLN A 195 -17.73 -32.71 5.58
C GLN A 195 -16.45 -32.32 4.82
N LEU A 196 -15.51 -33.26 4.66
CA LEU A 196 -14.23 -33.01 3.98
C LEU A 196 -14.44 -32.60 2.52
N TRP A 197 -15.27 -33.32 1.78
CA TRP A 197 -15.55 -32.99 0.38
C TRP A 197 -16.33 -31.68 0.22
N GLY A 198 -17.23 -31.37 1.16
CA GLY A 198 -17.89 -30.07 1.23
C GLY A 198 -16.87 -28.94 1.40
N ALA A 199 -15.94 -29.08 2.34
CA ALA A 199 -14.89 -28.09 2.58
C ALA A 199 -13.92 -27.93 1.40
N VAL A 200 -13.47 -29.03 0.77
CA VAL A 200 -12.60 -29.00 -0.42
C VAL A 200 -13.27 -28.26 -1.57
N ALA A 201 -14.55 -28.58 -1.85
CA ALA A 201 -15.32 -27.90 -2.88
C ALA A 201 -15.49 -26.41 -2.58
N ALA A 202 -15.81 -26.04 -1.33
CA ALA A 202 -15.95 -24.65 -0.94
C ALA A 202 -14.63 -23.85 -1.08
N VAL A 203 -13.46 -24.46 -0.84
CA VAL A 203 -12.18 -23.80 -1.10
C VAL A 203 -12.03 -23.49 -2.59
N PHE A 204 -12.31 -24.46 -3.47
CA PHE A 204 -12.22 -24.25 -4.91
C PHE A 204 -13.25 -23.22 -5.40
N ASP A 205 -14.50 -23.30 -4.95
CA ASP A 205 -15.56 -22.35 -5.28
C ASP A 205 -15.18 -20.92 -4.86
N SER A 206 -14.52 -20.76 -3.70
CA SER A 206 -14.07 -19.45 -3.21
C SER A 206 -13.06 -18.75 -4.12
N TRP A 207 -12.31 -19.49 -4.96
CA TRP A 207 -11.44 -18.89 -5.96
C TRP A 207 -12.23 -18.04 -6.97
N ASN A 208 -13.47 -18.43 -7.27
CA ASN A 208 -14.34 -17.70 -8.19
C ASN A 208 -15.37 -16.82 -7.47
N GLY A 209 -15.19 -16.58 -6.17
CA GLY A 209 -15.99 -15.61 -5.44
C GLY A 209 -15.69 -14.17 -5.89
N ASP A 210 -16.69 -13.30 -5.84
CA ASP A 210 -16.59 -11.90 -6.32
C ASP A 210 -15.39 -11.15 -5.71
N ARG A 211 -15.10 -11.38 -4.42
CA ARG A 211 -13.96 -10.78 -3.70
C ARG A 211 -12.61 -11.23 -4.25
N ALA A 212 -12.46 -12.54 -4.48
CA ALA A 212 -11.23 -13.11 -5.02
C ALA A 212 -11.01 -12.65 -6.47
N ILE A 213 -12.08 -12.57 -7.28
CA ILE A 213 -12.04 -12.02 -8.64
C ILE A 213 -11.61 -10.55 -8.61
N TYR A 214 -12.23 -9.73 -7.75
CA TYR A 214 -11.89 -8.32 -7.61
C TYR A 214 -10.42 -8.12 -7.23
N TYR A 215 -9.94 -8.84 -6.20
CA TYR A 215 -8.55 -8.76 -5.76
C TYR A 215 -7.57 -9.21 -6.86
N ARG A 216 -7.88 -10.29 -7.60
CA ARG A 216 -7.05 -10.71 -8.74
C ARG A 216 -7.00 -9.65 -9.82
N LYS A 217 -8.13 -9.04 -10.16
CA LYS A 217 -8.18 -7.96 -11.16
C LYS A 217 -7.34 -6.76 -10.73
N MET A 218 -7.49 -6.32 -9.48
CA MET A 218 -6.73 -5.20 -8.92
C MET A 218 -5.22 -5.41 -9.00
N HIS A 219 -4.73 -6.63 -8.71
CA HIS A 219 -3.30 -6.94 -8.73
C HIS A 219 -2.81 -7.57 -10.04
N GLY A 220 -3.68 -7.69 -11.05
CA GLY A 220 -3.35 -8.29 -12.35
C GLY A 220 -2.99 -9.79 -12.29
N TYR A 221 -3.49 -10.53 -11.29
CA TYR A 221 -3.22 -11.97 -11.16
C TYR A 221 -4.09 -12.81 -12.12
N PRO A 222 -3.49 -13.75 -12.85
CA PRO A 222 -4.20 -14.66 -13.74
C PRO A 222 -5.26 -15.53 -13.02
N GLU A 223 -6.37 -15.76 -13.71
CA GLU A 223 -7.48 -16.60 -13.22
C GLU A 223 -7.12 -18.09 -13.16
N ASP A 224 -6.23 -18.54 -14.04
CA ASP A 224 -5.81 -19.94 -14.19
C ASP A 224 -4.85 -20.43 -13.10
N TRP A 225 -4.42 -19.54 -12.19
CA TRP A 225 -3.52 -19.89 -11.09
C TRP A 225 -4.14 -20.88 -10.10
N GLY A 226 -5.45 -20.80 -9.86
CA GLY A 226 -6.17 -21.61 -8.87
C GLY A 226 -5.68 -21.42 -7.42
N THR A 227 -6.30 -22.17 -6.50
CA THR A 227 -5.88 -22.26 -5.10
C THR A 227 -5.59 -23.71 -4.71
N ALA A 228 -4.63 -23.91 -3.80
CA ALA A 228 -4.41 -25.20 -3.17
C ALA A 228 -5.34 -25.38 -1.94
N VAL A 229 -5.55 -26.63 -1.54
CA VAL A 229 -6.26 -26.99 -0.30
C VAL A 229 -5.29 -27.70 0.63
N ASN A 230 -5.07 -27.18 1.82
CA ASN A 230 -4.22 -27.79 2.83
C ASN A 230 -5.11 -28.49 3.85
N VAL A 231 -4.96 -29.80 3.97
CA VAL A 231 -5.67 -30.64 4.95
C VAL A 231 -4.66 -31.10 5.98
N GLN A 232 -4.90 -30.79 7.25
CA GLN A 232 -3.92 -31.00 8.32
C GLN A 232 -4.58 -31.51 9.58
N ALA A 233 -3.93 -32.45 10.29
CA ALA A 233 -4.39 -32.92 11.59
C ALA A 233 -4.57 -31.75 12.59
N MET A 234 -5.67 -31.76 13.34
CA MET A 234 -5.89 -30.81 14.41
C MET A 234 -4.92 -31.06 15.56
N VAL A 235 -4.43 -29.96 16.10
CA VAL A 235 -3.79 -29.90 17.41
C VAL A 235 -4.50 -28.86 18.26
N PHE A 236 -4.68 -29.13 19.54
CA PHE A 236 -5.57 -28.37 20.41
C PHE A 236 -4.78 -27.60 21.47
N GLY A 237 -4.92 -26.27 21.44
CA GLY A 237 -4.37 -25.39 22.48
C GLY A 237 -5.27 -25.24 23.71
N ASN A 238 -6.42 -25.91 23.74
CA ASN A 238 -7.48 -25.76 24.74
C ASN A 238 -7.84 -27.06 25.48
N MET A 239 -6.86 -27.94 25.68
CA MET A 239 -7.02 -29.18 26.45
C MET A 239 -6.71 -29.03 27.95
N GLY A 240 -6.40 -27.83 28.42
CA GLY A 240 -6.03 -27.55 29.81
C GLY A 240 -4.95 -26.49 29.92
N ASP A 241 -4.40 -26.33 31.12
CA ASP A 241 -3.43 -25.27 31.44
C ASP A 241 -2.01 -25.57 30.91
N ASP A 242 -1.74 -26.79 30.47
CA ASP A 242 -0.52 -27.22 29.79
C ASP A 242 -0.60 -27.13 28.25
N SER A 243 -1.66 -26.49 27.76
CA SER A 243 -1.97 -26.30 26.35
C SER A 243 -2.21 -24.81 26.05
N GLY A 244 -1.87 -24.38 24.84
CA GLY A 244 -2.04 -23.00 24.43
C GLY A 244 -1.78 -22.81 22.95
N THR A 245 -1.93 -21.57 22.47
CA THR A 245 -1.67 -21.22 21.08
C THR A 245 -1.20 -19.78 20.99
N GLY A 246 -0.44 -19.46 19.95
CA GLY A 246 0.08 -18.12 19.79
C GLY A 246 0.59 -17.84 18.38
N VAL A 247 0.89 -16.56 18.18
CA VAL A 247 1.44 -16.00 16.95
C VAL A 247 2.66 -15.18 17.33
N CYS A 248 3.76 -15.36 16.59
CA CYS A 248 5.03 -14.74 16.92
C CYS A 248 5.81 -14.31 15.69
N PHE A 249 6.66 -13.31 15.87
CA PHE A 249 7.56 -12.78 14.86
C PHE A 249 9.00 -12.90 15.37
N THR A 250 9.87 -13.39 14.49
CA THR A 250 11.33 -13.47 14.72
C THR A 250 11.95 -12.12 15.06
N ARG A 251 11.45 -11.03 14.46
CA ARG A 251 11.80 -9.62 14.75
C ARG A 251 10.55 -8.77 14.86
N ASP A 252 10.65 -7.57 15.42
CA ASP A 252 9.51 -6.67 15.58
C ASP A 252 9.00 -6.17 14.22
N ALA A 253 7.73 -6.46 13.90
CA ALA A 253 7.14 -6.11 12.60
C ALA A 253 6.83 -4.62 12.44
N GLY A 254 6.78 -3.84 13.53
CA GLY A 254 6.52 -2.41 13.53
C GLY A 254 7.78 -1.55 13.47
N THR A 255 8.78 -1.91 14.28
CA THR A 255 10.03 -1.16 14.45
C THR A 255 11.22 -1.78 13.73
N GLY A 256 11.19 -3.09 13.48
CA GLY A 256 12.31 -3.86 12.94
C GLY A 256 13.37 -4.27 13.97
N GLU A 257 13.16 -4.00 15.27
CA GLU A 257 14.09 -4.42 16.33
C GLU A 257 14.33 -5.94 16.26
N ASN A 258 15.59 -6.37 16.33
CA ASN A 258 15.95 -7.79 16.41
C ASN A 258 15.64 -8.36 17.81
N LYS A 259 14.34 -8.50 18.09
CA LYS A 259 13.76 -9.11 19.29
C LYS A 259 12.62 -10.04 18.90
N PHE A 260 12.70 -11.27 19.41
CA PHE A 260 11.61 -12.21 19.31
C PHE A 260 10.40 -11.68 20.11
N ASN A 261 9.24 -11.62 19.46
CA ASN A 261 8.02 -11.04 20.03
C ASN A 261 6.79 -11.79 19.53
N GLY A 262 5.67 -11.63 20.22
CA GLY A 262 4.43 -12.30 19.87
C GLY A 262 3.50 -12.47 21.05
N GLU A 263 2.31 -12.98 20.74
CA GLU A 263 1.19 -13.11 21.65
C GLU A 263 0.75 -14.58 21.76
N TYR A 264 0.32 -14.99 22.94
CA TYR A 264 -0.20 -16.34 23.20
C TYR A 264 -1.36 -16.32 24.20
N LEU A 265 -2.13 -17.40 24.21
CA LEU A 265 -3.16 -17.68 25.21
C LEU A 265 -3.07 -19.13 25.66
N ILE A 266 -3.17 -19.34 26.97
CA ILE A 266 -3.35 -20.67 27.57
C ILE A 266 -4.81 -21.08 27.48
N ASN A 267 -5.00 -22.38 27.26
CA ASN A 267 -6.30 -23.03 27.18
C ASN A 267 -7.22 -22.31 26.16
N ALA A 268 -6.72 -22.15 24.94
CA ALA A 268 -7.32 -21.33 23.89
C ALA A 268 -7.07 -21.91 22.49
N GLN A 269 -7.86 -21.48 21.50
CA GLN A 269 -7.59 -21.72 20.08
C GLN A 269 -7.07 -20.45 19.39
N GLY A 270 -6.47 -20.61 18.22
CA GLY A 270 -5.87 -19.48 17.48
C GLY A 270 -6.85 -18.35 17.22
N GLU A 271 -8.13 -18.67 17.05
CA GLU A 271 -9.23 -17.70 16.92
C GLU A 271 -9.32 -16.76 18.14
N ASP A 272 -9.18 -17.29 19.36
CA ASP A 272 -9.28 -16.48 20.59
C ASP A 272 -8.14 -15.46 20.70
N VAL A 273 -6.95 -15.79 20.16
CA VAL A 273 -5.79 -14.88 20.09
C VAL A 273 -6.07 -13.74 19.09
N VAL A 274 -6.65 -14.05 17.94
CA VAL A 274 -6.93 -13.07 16.89
C VAL A 274 -8.11 -12.15 17.26
N ALA A 275 -9.18 -12.71 17.83
CA ALA A 275 -10.38 -11.98 18.22
C ALA A 275 -10.14 -11.02 19.40
N GLY A 276 -9.15 -11.31 20.25
CA GLY A 276 -8.78 -10.45 21.37
C GLY A 276 -9.89 -10.31 22.43
N VAL A 277 -10.81 -11.27 22.52
CA VAL A 277 -11.85 -11.35 23.56
C VAL A 277 -11.21 -11.56 24.93
N ARG A 278 -10.14 -12.35 24.98
CA ARG A 278 -9.22 -12.45 26.10
C ARG A 278 -7.98 -11.65 25.77
N THR A 279 -7.46 -10.89 26.72
CA THR A 279 -6.20 -10.15 26.57
C THR A 279 -5.07 -11.13 26.25
N PRO A 280 -4.46 -11.07 25.04
CA PRO A 280 -3.35 -11.94 24.71
C PRO A 280 -2.14 -11.63 25.59
N GLN A 281 -1.43 -12.67 26.03
CA GLN A 281 -0.22 -12.55 26.85
C GLN A 281 1.02 -12.57 25.96
N GLN A 282 2.13 -11.98 26.42
CA GLN A 282 3.34 -11.85 25.62
C GLN A 282 4.22 -13.12 25.72
N ILE A 283 4.83 -13.55 24.62
CA ILE A 283 5.67 -14.76 24.65
C ILE A 283 7.00 -14.55 25.39
N THR A 284 7.54 -13.32 25.41
CA THR A 284 8.81 -12.98 26.06
C THR A 284 8.59 -12.17 27.34
N LEU A 285 9.50 -12.29 28.29
CA LEU A 285 9.51 -11.46 29.50
C LEU A 285 9.61 -9.98 29.16
N LEU A 286 10.53 -9.62 28.25
CA LEU A 286 10.72 -8.23 27.80
C LEU A 286 9.44 -7.66 27.17
N GLY A 287 8.77 -8.43 26.30
CA GLY A 287 7.51 -8.01 25.70
C GLY A 287 6.43 -7.80 26.75
N SER A 288 6.33 -8.71 27.73
CA SER A 288 5.38 -8.62 28.85
C SER A 288 5.63 -7.36 29.69
N GLN A 289 6.89 -7.02 29.98
CA GLN A 289 7.27 -5.82 30.73
C GLN A 289 6.94 -4.53 29.97
N ARG A 290 7.27 -4.46 28.66
CA ARG A 290 6.93 -3.30 27.82
C ARG A 290 5.43 -3.09 27.72
N TRP A 291 4.66 -4.17 27.57
CA TRP A 291 3.20 -4.11 27.57
C TRP A 291 2.65 -3.61 28.90
N ALA A 292 3.17 -4.09 30.04
CA ALA A 292 2.72 -3.67 31.37
C ALA A 292 2.99 -2.18 31.64
N GLU A 293 4.15 -1.67 31.19
CA GLU A 293 4.48 -0.24 31.28
C GLU A 293 3.46 0.62 30.50
N LEU A 294 3.13 0.22 29.26
CA LEU A 294 2.14 0.90 28.43
C LEU A 294 0.72 0.81 29.00
N ALA A 295 0.36 -0.35 29.57
CA ALA A 295 -0.94 -0.59 30.19
C ALA A 295 -1.05 -0.02 31.61
N GLN A 296 0.02 0.58 32.15
CA GLN A 296 0.11 1.09 33.52
C GLN A 296 -0.18 0.04 34.61
N ILE A 297 0.26 -1.21 34.37
CA ILE A 297 0.10 -2.35 35.27
C ILE A 297 1.41 -2.56 36.05
N SER A 298 1.30 -2.85 37.35
CA SER A 298 2.46 -3.13 38.21
C SER A 298 3.15 -4.45 37.84
N GLU A 299 4.45 -4.59 38.14
CA GLU A 299 5.19 -5.82 37.85
C GLU A 299 4.63 -7.02 38.63
N GLU A 300 4.16 -6.79 39.85
CA GLU A 300 3.51 -7.82 40.67
C GLU A 300 2.22 -8.32 40.00
N GLU A 301 1.37 -7.42 39.53
CA GLU A 301 0.12 -7.75 38.85
C GLU A 301 0.36 -8.41 37.48
N ARG A 302 1.34 -7.93 36.72
CA ARG A 302 1.78 -8.55 35.46
C ARG A 302 2.16 -10.00 35.69
N LYS A 303 3.00 -10.26 36.69
CA LYS A 303 3.53 -11.60 36.95
C LYS A 303 2.45 -12.57 37.43
N GLU A 304 1.47 -12.10 38.18
CA GLU A 304 0.37 -12.92 38.69
C GLU A 304 -0.70 -13.21 37.63
N ASN A 305 -1.11 -12.20 36.86
CA ASN A 305 -2.27 -12.28 35.97
C ASN A 305 -1.93 -12.39 34.47
N TYR A 306 -0.74 -11.92 34.06
CA TYR A 306 -0.31 -11.81 32.67
C TYR A 306 1.12 -12.35 32.46
N PRO A 307 1.45 -13.58 32.92
CA PRO A 307 2.80 -14.12 32.84
C PRO A 307 3.24 -14.31 31.38
N SER A 308 4.53 -14.13 31.13
CA SER A 308 5.07 -14.45 29.80
C SER A 308 5.18 -15.96 29.57
N LEU A 309 5.16 -16.41 28.30
CA LEU A 309 5.39 -17.83 27.99
C LEU A 309 6.77 -18.29 28.46
N GLU A 310 7.76 -17.40 28.40
CA GLU A 310 9.11 -17.59 28.94
C GLU A 310 9.12 -17.91 30.44
N GLU A 311 8.23 -17.29 31.22
CA GLU A 311 8.09 -17.56 32.66
C GLU A 311 7.22 -18.80 32.95
N LEU A 312 6.10 -18.95 32.22
CA LEU A 312 5.10 -19.98 32.48
C LEU A 312 5.52 -21.36 31.97
N MET A 313 6.09 -21.44 30.77
CA MET A 313 6.50 -22.69 30.11
C MET A 313 7.91 -22.56 29.50
N PRO A 314 8.97 -22.40 30.33
CA PRO A 314 10.32 -22.07 29.87
C PRO A 314 10.92 -23.10 28.89
N LYS A 315 10.56 -24.38 29.02
CA LYS A 315 11.02 -25.43 28.10
C LYS A 315 10.44 -25.26 26.69
N ILE A 316 9.15 -24.94 26.60
CA ILE A 316 8.45 -24.74 25.33
C ILE A 316 8.90 -23.44 24.68
N TYR A 317 9.05 -22.37 25.47
CA TYR A 317 9.62 -21.11 25.00
C TYR A 317 11.00 -21.31 24.38
N LYS A 318 11.89 -22.06 25.05
CA LYS A 318 13.23 -22.36 24.53
C LYS A 318 13.17 -23.10 23.19
N GLU A 319 12.32 -24.10 23.07
CA GLU A 319 12.13 -24.85 21.82
C GLU A 319 11.60 -23.93 20.70
N LEU A 320 10.61 -23.10 21.00
CA LEU A 320 10.08 -22.11 20.06
C LEU A 320 11.16 -21.11 19.61
N PHE A 321 12.02 -20.67 20.53
CA PHE A 321 13.14 -19.78 20.23
C PHE A 321 14.22 -20.44 19.35
N GLU A 322 14.44 -21.75 19.48
CA GLU A 322 15.32 -22.49 18.59
C GLU A 322 14.71 -22.62 17.17
N TYR A 323 13.41 -22.86 17.07
CA TYR A 323 12.69 -22.93 15.80
C TYR A 323 12.65 -21.59 15.05
N GLN A 324 12.41 -20.48 15.74
CA GLN A 324 12.39 -19.16 15.10
C GLN A 324 13.77 -18.84 14.48
N ASN A 325 14.88 -19.12 15.20
CA ASN A 325 16.24 -18.89 14.68
C ASN A 325 16.53 -19.73 13.44
N LYS A 326 16.11 -21.00 13.46
CA LYS A 326 16.28 -21.92 12.34
C LYS A 326 15.49 -21.47 11.11
N LEU A 327 14.27 -20.99 11.32
CA LEU A 327 13.41 -20.48 10.25
C LEU A 327 13.95 -19.16 9.68
N GLU A 328 14.34 -18.20 10.52
CA GLU A 328 14.94 -16.94 10.05
C GLU A 328 16.24 -17.18 9.29
N THR A 329 17.11 -18.08 9.77
CA THR A 329 18.36 -18.44 9.06
C THR A 329 18.09 -19.12 7.73
N HIS A 330 17.11 -20.03 7.67
CA HIS A 330 16.79 -20.80 6.47
C HIS A 330 16.17 -19.94 5.37
N TYR A 331 15.14 -19.16 5.71
CA TYR A 331 14.49 -18.22 4.77
C TYR A 331 15.30 -16.94 4.58
N GLN A 332 16.33 -16.75 5.42
CA GLN A 332 17.19 -15.59 5.55
C GLN A 332 16.42 -14.30 5.84
N ASP A 333 15.15 -14.34 6.27
CA ASP A 333 14.25 -13.18 6.42
C ASP A 333 13.38 -13.33 7.68
N MET A 334 12.89 -12.20 8.20
CA MET A 334 11.96 -12.18 9.33
C MET A 334 10.72 -13.03 9.01
N GLN A 335 10.46 -14.00 9.88
CA GLN A 335 9.31 -14.89 9.81
C GLN A 335 8.20 -14.50 10.78
N ASP A 336 6.97 -14.64 10.30
CA ASP A 336 5.69 -14.68 11.02
C ASP A 336 5.28 -16.15 11.18
N MET A 337 5.10 -16.59 12.43
CA MET A 337 4.90 -17.97 12.82
C MET A 337 3.65 -18.15 13.69
N GLU A 338 2.85 -19.17 13.38
CA GLU A 338 1.72 -19.61 14.20
C GLU A 338 2.08 -20.94 14.89
N PHE A 339 1.79 -21.07 16.18
CA PHE A 339 2.10 -22.28 16.95
C PHE A 339 0.96 -22.70 17.88
N THR A 340 0.94 -23.99 18.22
CA THR A 340 0.05 -24.58 19.23
C THR A 340 0.86 -25.50 20.13
N ILE A 341 0.56 -25.42 21.42
CA ILE A 341 1.06 -26.29 22.47
C ILE A 341 -0.11 -27.21 22.84
N GLN A 342 0.06 -28.52 22.65
CA GLN A 342 -0.92 -29.51 23.08
C GLN A 342 -0.27 -30.39 24.13
N GLN A 343 -0.76 -30.31 25.37
CA GLN A 343 -0.30 -31.12 26.50
C GLN A 343 1.23 -31.15 26.63
N GLY A 344 1.84 -29.97 26.63
CA GLY A 344 3.29 -29.82 26.73
C GLY A 344 4.10 -30.22 25.48
N LYS A 345 3.46 -30.39 24.30
CA LYS A 345 4.13 -30.59 23.02
C LYS A 345 3.92 -29.40 22.08
N LEU A 346 5.00 -28.81 21.57
CA LEU A 346 4.97 -27.69 20.64
C LEU A 346 4.79 -28.17 19.19
N TRP A 347 3.92 -27.49 18.46
CA TRP A 347 3.68 -27.66 17.04
C TRP A 347 3.69 -26.31 16.33
N ILE A 348 4.37 -26.22 15.19
CA ILE A 348 4.34 -25.05 14.31
C ILE A 348 3.32 -25.30 13.21
N LEU A 349 2.31 -24.44 13.14
CA LEU A 349 1.18 -24.55 12.21
C LEU A 349 1.48 -23.85 10.89
N GLN A 350 2.23 -22.76 10.93
CA GLN A 350 2.50 -21.93 9.76
C GLN A 350 3.79 -21.13 9.97
N THR A 351 4.50 -20.90 8.87
CA THR A 351 5.51 -19.84 8.76
C THR A 351 5.31 -19.11 7.45
N ARG A 352 5.68 -17.83 7.40
CA ARG A 352 5.81 -17.03 6.18
C ARG A 352 6.73 -15.84 6.44
N ASN A 353 7.26 -15.23 5.39
CA ASN A 353 7.91 -13.92 5.52
C ASN A 353 6.90 -12.93 6.12
N GLY A 354 7.26 -12.35 7.26
CA GLY A 354 6.35 -11.51 8.02
C GLY A 354 6.10 -10.18 7.32
N LYS A 355 4.82 -9.80 7.23
CA LYS A 355 4.43 -8.43 6.86
C LYS A 355 4.94 -7.47 7.93
N ARG A 356 5.53 -6.37 7.49
CA ARG A 356 6.22 -5.39 8.33
C ARG A 356 6.01 -4.00 7.78
N THR A 357 6.32 -2.96 8.54
CA THR A 357 6.27 -1.55 8.10
C THR A 357 7.46 -1.20 7.21
N GLY A 358 7.44 -0.05 6.52
CA GLY A 358 8.57 0.46 5.75
C GLY A 358 9.82 0.65 6.62
N ALA A 359 9.66 1.19 7.83
CA ALA A 359 10.76 1.32 8.80
C ALA A 359 11.34 -0.04 9.22
N ALA A 360 10.48 -0.98 9.59
CA ALA A 360 10.91 -2.32 9.96
C ALA A 360 11.58 -3.05 8.78
N MET A 361 11.09 -2.85 7.54
CA MET A 361 11.68 -3.42 6.33
C MET A 361 13.12 -2.96 6.13
N VAL A 362 13.37 -1.64 6.20
CA VAL A 362 14.71 -1.08 6.08
C VAL A 362 15.61 -1.58 7.20
N LYS A 363 15.15 -1.49 8.45
CA LYS A 363 15.93 -1.92 9.60
C LYS A 363 16.32 -3.40 9.52
N ILE A 364 15.35 -4.28 9.26
CA ILE A 364 15.59 -5.73 9.17
C ILE A 364 16.56 -6.06 8.03
N ALA A 365 16.41 -5.44 6.85
CA ALA A 365 17.33 -5.67 5.74
C ALA A 365 18.77 -5.26 6.08
N MET A 366 18.95 -4.09 6.71
CA MET A 366 20.26 -3.59 7.12
C MET A 366 20.88 -4.40 8.26
N ASP A 367 20.08 -4.85 9.23
CA ASP A 367 20.54 -5.70 10.33
C ASP A 367 20.98 -7.08 9.81
N LEU A 368 20.20 -7.71 8.92
CA LEU A 368 20.55 -8.98 8.29
C LEU A 368 21.84 -8.89 7.43
N LEU A 369 22.07 -7.74 6.79
CA LEU A 369 23.31 -7.45 6.08
C LEU A 369 24.49 -7.34 7.04
N LYS A 370 24.34 -6.59 8.15
CA LYS A 370 25.36 -6.43 9.20
C LYS A 370 25.68 -7.76 9.89
N GLU A 371 24.69 -8.63 10.05
CA GLU A 371 24.82 -9.99 10.59
C GLU A 371 25.45 -10.98 9.60
N GLY A 372 25.61 -10.61 8.32
CA GLY A 372 26.18 -11.47 7.28
C GLY A 372 25.26 -12.59 6.80
N LEU A 373 23.95 -12.51 7.11
CA LEU A 373 22.95 -13.48 6.66
C LEU A 373 22.54 -13.26 5.20
N ILE A 374 22.65 -12.03 4.71
CA ILE A 374 22.40 -11.66 3.31
C ILE A 374 23.53 -10.76 2.80
N ASP A 375 23.70 -10.71 1.47
CA ASP A 375 24.59 -9.76 0.81
C ASP A 375 23.88 -8.44 0.47
N GLU A 376 24.65 -7.45 0.02
CA GLU A 376 24.15 -6.11 -0.33
C GLU A 376 23.05 -6.15 -1.39
N LYS A 377 23.20 -6.99 -2.42
CA LYS A 377 22.22 -7.12 -3.49
C LYS A 377 20.90 -7.69 -2.97
N LYS A 378 20.98 -8.70 -2.11
CA LYS A 378 19.81 -9.31 -1.48
C LYS A 378 19.14 -8.38 -0.49
N ALA A 379 19.90 -7.52 0.21
CA ALA A 379 19.34 -6.46 1.05
C ALA A 379 18.51 -5.48 0.21
N LEU A 380 19.04 -5.00 -0.92
CA LEU A 380 18.32 -4.11 -1.83
C LEU A 380 17.06 -4.76 -2.44
N MET A 381 17.15 -6.01 -2.88
CA MET A 381 16.03 -6.74 -3.50
C MET A 381 14.89 -7.09 -2.52
N ARG A 382 15.09 -6.89 -1.22
CA ARG A 382 14.05 -7.05 -0.19
C ARG A 382 13.27 -5.79 0.12
N ILE A 383 13.75 -4.66 -0.38
CA ILE A 383 13.08 -3.39 -0.21
C ILE A 383 12.02 -3.28 -1.30
N GLU A 384 10.76 -3.21 -0.89
CA GLU A 384 9.65 -2.87 -1.78
C GLU A 384 9.64 -1.35 -1.97
N PRO A 385 9.89 -0.81 -3.17
CA PRO A 385 10.08 0.63 -3.36
C PRO A 385 8.88 1.47 -2.90
N ASN A 386 7.66 1.04 -3.27
CA ASN A 386 6.43 1.74 -2.89
C ASN A 386 6.20 1.80 -1.38
N LYS A 387 6.84 0.88 -0.63
CA LYS A 387 6.73 0.81 0.83
C LYS A 387 7.64 1.80 1.53
N LEU A 388 8.66 2.33 0.84
CA LEU A 388 9.48 3.43 1.36
C LEU A 388 8.66 4.71 1.57
N ASN A 389 7.56 4.89 0.85
CA ASN A 389 6.63 6.01 1.04
C ASN A 389 6.06 6.06 2.47
N GLU A 390 6.00 4.92 3.18
CA GLU A 390 5.58 4.89 4.58
C GLU A 390 6.53 5.68 5.49
N LEU A 391 7.82 5.75 5.14
CA LEU A 391 8.81 6.54 5.88
C LEU A 391 8.63 8.04 5.68
N LEU A 392 7.86 8.43 4.68
CA LEU A 392 7.51 9.83 4.37
C LEU A 392 6.17 10.22 5.01
N HIS A 393 5.50 9.29 5.69
CA HIS A 393 4.24 9.61 6.36
C HIS A 393 4.47 10.65 7.46
N PRO A 394 3.57 11.65 7.58
CA PRO A 394 3.70 12.68 8.59
C PRO A 394 3.75 12.05 9.99
N ILE A 395 4.56 12.64 10.87
CA ILE A 395 4.59 12.35 12.31
C ILE A 395 3.95 13.52 13.04
N PHE A 396 3.40 13.34 14.24
CA PHE A 396 2.87 14.47 15.00
C PHE A 396 3.98 15.47 15.34
N ASP A 397 3.62 16.76 15.30
CA ASP A 397 4.46 17.81 15.84
C ASP A 397 4.58 17.61 17.36
N PRO A 398 5.78 17.51 17.95
CA PRO A 398 5.96 17.29 19.38
C PRO A 398 5.29 18.34 20.25
N ASP A 399 5.27 19.61 19.82
CA ASP A 399 4.65 20.70 20.59
C ASP A 399 3.12 20.56 20.54
N ALA A 400 2.57 20.28 19.35
CA ALA A 400 1.14 20.05 19.19
C ALA A 400 0.66 18.77 19.89
N LEU A 401 1.52 17.74 19.98
CA LEU A 401 1.23 16.49 20.66
C LEU A 401 1.23 16.66 22.19
N ALA A 402 2.09 17.53 22.72
CA ALA A 402 2.15 17.82 24.16
C ALA A 402 0.89 18.54 24.65
N ASP A 403 0.27 19.37 23.81
CA ASP A 403 -0.96 20.12 24.10
C ASP A 403 -2.25 19.32 23.76
N ALA A 404 -2.14 18.13 23.18
CA ALA A 404 -3.28 17.35 22.72
C ALA A 404 -3.88 16.47 23.83
N ASP A 405 -5.20 16.49 23.95
CA ASP A 405 -5.93 15.68 24.92
C ASP A 405 -6.04 14.22 24.46
N VAL A 406 -5.42 13.30 25.21
CA VAL A 406 -5.53 11.85 24.99
C VAL A 406 -6.87 11.37 25.56
N ILE A 407 -7.76 10.92 24.68
CA ILE A 407 -9.11 10.46 25.05
C ILE A 407 -9.14 8.96 25.36
N ALA A 408 -8.29 8.18 24.68
CA ALA A 408 -8.15 6.76 24.90
C ALA A 408 -6.76 6.27 24.45
N GLN A 409 -6.37 5.10 24.91
CA GLN A 409 -5.17 4.42 24.47
C GLN A 409 -5.49 2.98 24.10
N GLY A 410 -4.92 2.52 22.99
CA GLY A 410 -4.93 1.12 22.56
C GLY A 410 -3.51 0.64 22.29
N LEU A 411 -3.39 -0.46 21.54
CA LEU A 411 -2.12 -1.02 21.11
C LEU A 411 -1.61 -0.30 19.85
N PRO A 412 -0.29 0.02 19.78
CA PRO A 412 0.34 0.64 18.62
C PRO A 412 0.50 -0.36 17.45
N ALA A 413 -0.62 -0.70 16.80
CA ALA A 413 -0.71 -1.78 15.84
C ALA A 413 0.06 -1.51 14.54
N SER A 414 0.01 -0.29 14.03
CA SER A 414 0.75 0.14 12.84
C SER A 414 1.16 1.60 12.99
N PRO A 415 2.46 1.94 12.87
CA PRO A 415 2.99 3.26 13.17
C PRO A 415 2.46 4.34 12.22
N GLY A 416 2.61 5.59 12.64
CA GLY A 416 2.24 6.77 11.88
C GLY A 416 1.36 7.74 12.66
N ALA A 417 1.11 8.91 12.08
CA ALA A 417 0.14 9.88 12.58
C ALA A 417 -0.98 10.04 11.56
N ALA A 418 -2.23 9.94 12.01
CA ALA A 418 -3.39 10.19 11.18
C ALA A 418 -4.39 11.12 11.86
N THR A 419 -4.97 12.03 11.09
CA THR A 419 -5.99 12.96 11.55
C THR A 419 -7.13 12.97 10.53
N GLY A 420 -8.35 12.77 11.01
CA GLY A 420 -9.51 12.64 10.13
C GLY A 420 -10.83 12.63 10.89
N GLN A 421 -11.90 12.57 10.11
CA GLN A 421 -13.28 12.52 10.61
C GLN A 421 -13.72 11.07 10.84
N ILE A 422 -14.43 10.82 11.93
CA ILE A 422 -14.90 9.48 12.29
C ILE A 422 -15.90 8.95 11.24
N VAL A 423 -15.67 7.71 10.79
CA VAL A 423 -16.62 6.90 10.01
C VAL A 423 -16.68 5.49 10.60
N PHE A 424 -17.86 4.85 10.56
CA PHE A 424 -18.10 3.55 11.21
C PHE A 424 -18.21 2.37 10.24
N PHE A 425 -18.36 2.63 8.95
CA PHE A 425 -18.54 1.64 7.90
C PHE A 425 -17.50 1.80 6.79
N ALA A 426 -17.02 0.70 6.23
CA ALA A 426 -15.95 0.70 5.24
C ALA A 426 -16.35 1.31 3.89
N ASP A 427 -17.59 1.09 3.45
CA ASP A 427 -18.17 1.68 2.24
C ASP A 427 -18.32 3.21 2.34
N GLU A 428 -18.30 3.76 3.56
CA GLU A 428 -18.39 5.20 3.83
C GLU A 428 -17.01 5.85 4.06
N ALA A 429 -15.90 5.10 3.92
CA ALA A 429 -14.56 5.62 4.15
C ALA A 429 -14.19 6.80 3.23
N SER A 430 -14.81 6.91 2.05
CA SER A 430 -14.62 8.01 1.09
C SER A 430 -15.53 9.22 1.33
N LYS A 431 -16.45 9.16 2.31
CA LYS A 431 -17.43 10.21 2.59
C LYS A 431 -16.79 11.56 2.94
N TYR A 432 -15.65 11.53 3.62
CA TYR A 432 -14.86 12.70 3.98
C TYR A 432 -13.48 12.63 3.32
N LYS A 433 -12.88 13.80 3.03
CA LYS A 433 -11.54 13.88 2.43
C LYS A 433 -10.46 13.18 3.28
N ASN A 434 -10.58 13.29 4.60
CA ASN A 434 -9.73 12.60 5.57
C ASN A 434 -10.64 11.90 6.58
N SER A 435 -10.69 10.58 6.55
CA SER A 435 -11.53 9.75 7.43
C SER A 435 -10.69 8.86 8.34
N ILE A 436 -11.19 8.60 9.56
CA ILE A 436 -10.68 7.58 10.46
C ILE A 436 -11.75 6.51 10.61
N LEU A 437 -11.43 5.29 10.19
CA LEU A 437 -12.35 4.15 10.27
C LEU A 437 -12.34 3.58 11.69
N VAL A 438 -13.47 3.71 12.40
CA VAL A 438 -13.65 3.25 13.78
C VAL A 438 -14.56 2.03 13.79
N ARG A 439 -14.05 0.90 14.26
CA ARG A 439 -14.77 -0.39 14.26
C ARG A 439 -14.62 -1.10 15.60
N ILE A 440 -15.54 -2.00 15.94
CA ILE A 440 -15.34 -2.92 17.07
C ILE A 440 -14.16 -3.85 16.74
N GLU A 441 -14.23 -4.45 15.56
CA GLU A 441 -13.19 -5.25 14.91
C GLU A 441 -13.35 -5.10 13.39
N THR A 442 -12.28 -5.38 12.63
CA THR A 442 -12.34 -5.36 11.16
C THR A 442 -12.39 -6.78 10.62
N SER A 443 -13.07 -6.97 9.49
CA SER A 443 -13.08 -8.23 8.75
C SER A 443 -12.48 -8.06 7.34
N PRO A 444 -12.29 -9.15 6.57
CA PRO A 444 -11.85 -9.06 5.17
C PRO A 444 -12.75 -8.20 4.28
N GLU A 445 -13.98 -7.90 4.70
CA GLU A 445 -14.94 -7.06 3.99
C GLU A 445 -14.59 -5.57 4.09
N ASP A 446 -13.85 -5.20 5.13
CA ASP A 446 -13.52 -3.81 5.43
C ASP A 446 -12.27 -3.30 4.67
N VAL A 447 -11.56 -4.18 3.94
CA VAL A 447 -10.24 -3.90 3.34
C VAL A 447 -10.23 -2.70 2.40
N GLU A 448 -11.28 -2.54 1.59
CA GLU A 448 -11.41 -1.39 0.68
C GLU A 448 -11.48 -0.08 1.47
N GLY A 449 -12.35 -0.02 2.49
CA GLY A 449 -12.47 1.15 3.36
C GLY A 449 -11.22 1.43 4.19
N MET A 450 -10.54 0.38 4.65
CA MET A 450 -9.25 0.49 5.35
C MET A 450 -8.16 1.13 4.49
N ASN A 451 -8.17 0.86 3.18
CA ASN A 451 -7.21 1.45 2.24
C ASN A 451 -7.53 2.94 1.98
N VAL A 452 -8.81 3.29 1.91
CA VAL A 452 -9.26 4.67 1.69
C VAL A 452 -9.03 5.55 2.92
N ALA A 453 -9.30 5.04 4.13
CA ALA A 453 -9.16 5.79 5.37
C ALA A 453 -7.72 6.28 5.61
N LYS A 454 -7.58 7.40 6.33
CA LYS A 454 -6.27 7.92 6.77
C LYS A 454 -5.70 7.12 7.95
N GLY A 455 -6.57 6.53 8.75
CA GLY A 455 -6.19 5.72 9.89
C GLY A 455 -7.33 4.82 10.36
N ILE A 456 -7.00 3.82 11.16
CA ILE A 456 -7.93 2.77 11.61
C ILE A 456 -7.86 2.68 13.13
N VAL A 457 -9.04 2.57 13.76
CA VAL A 457 -9.17 2.36 15.21
C VAL A 457 -10.08 1.18 15.47
N THR A 458 -9.64 0.24 16.30
CA THR A 458 -10.51 -0.85 16.77
C THR A 458 -10.65 -0.89 18.29
N ALA A 459 -11.87 -1.19 18.75
CA ALA A 459 -12.14 -1.37 20.18
C ALA A 459 -11.56 -2.70 20.72
N ARG A 460 -11.53 -3.75 19.88
CA ARG A 460 -10.97 -5.07 20.18
C ARG A 460 -9.79 -5.41 19.26
N GLY A 461 -9.05 -6.45 19.62
CA GLY A 461 -7.97 -7.04 18.82
C GLY A 461 -6.54 -6.67 19.27
N GLY A 462 -5.67 -7.67 19.31
CA GLY A 462 -4.25 -7.55 19.66
C GLY A 462 -3.35 -7.05 18.51
N MET A 463 -2.04 -7.11 18.72
CA MET A 463 -1.03 -6.76 17.69
C MET A 463 -1.11 -7.67 16.45
N THR A 464 -1.73 -8.84 16.58
CA THR A 464 -1.93 -9.84 15.52
C THR A 464 -3.36 -9.86 14.96
N SER A 465 -4.21 -8.92 15.35
CA SER A 465 -5.58 -8.79 14.84
C SER A 465 -5.63 -8.50 13.33
N HIS A 466 -6.77 -8.75 12.70
CA HIS A 466 -6.98 -8.46 11.27
C HIS A 466 -6.63 -7.00 10.94
N ALA A 467 -7.11 -6.05 11.75
CA ALA A 467 -6.85 -4.62 11.58
C ALA A 467 -5.35 -4.32 11.59
N ALA A 468 -4.63 -4.85 12.58
CA ALA A 468 -3.21 -4.64 12.77
C ALA A 468 -2.37 -5.20 11.60
N VAL A 469 -2.64 -6.44 11.19
CA VAL A 469 -1.89 -7.12 10.12
C VAL A 469 -2.15 -6.47 8.75
N VAL A 470 -3.39 -6.09 8.45
CA VAL A 470 -3.73 -5.43 7.19
C VAL A 470 -3.15 -4.03 7.17
N ALA A 471 -3.34 -3.24 8.23
CA ALA A 471 -2.83 -1.86 8.30
C ALA A 471 -1.31 -1.78 8.12
N ARG A 472 -0.53 -2.68 8.74
CA ARG A 472 0.94 -2.79 8.49
C ARG A 472 1.27 -3.22 7.05
N GLY A 473 0.40 -4.01 6.44
CA GLY A 473 0.54 -4.41 5.05
C GLY A 473 0.42 -3.25 4.08
N ILE A 474 -0.54 -2.35 4.33
CA ILE A 474 -0.89 -1.20 3.48
C ILE A 474 -0.31 0.14 3.96
N GLY A 475 0.50 0.14 5.03
CA GLY A 475 1.17 1.34 5.54
C GLY A 475 0.26 2.36 6.23
N LYS A 476 -0.91 1.96 6.73
CA LYS A 476 -1.85 2.88 7.38
C LYS A 476 -1.62 2.92 8.89
N CYS A 477 -1.76 4.10 9.48
CA CYS A 477 -1.75 4.28 10.92
C CYS A 477 -2.90 3.49 11.56
N CYS A 478 -2.61 2.68 12.58
CA CYS A 478 -3.61 1.84 13.22
C CYS A 478 -3.38 1.76 14.73
N VAL A 479 -4.45 1.97 15.50
CA VAL A 479 -4.52 1.72 16.94
C VAL A 479 -5.57 0.64 17.16
N SER A 480 -5.17 -0.53 17.67
CA SER A 480 -6.09 -1.66 17.89
C SER A 480 -6.34 -1.91 19.37
N GLY A 481 -7.43 -2.60 19.71
CA GLY A 481 -7.69 -3.05 21.09
C GLY A 481 -7.89 -1.91 22.09
N ALA A 482 -8.41 -0.77 21.65
CA ALA A 482 -8.75 0.34 22.54
C ALA A 482 -10.06 0.03 23.30
N GLY A 483 -9.99 -0.83 24.32
CA GLY A 483 -11.17 -1.34 25.05
C GLY A 483 -12.02 -0.28 25.76
N ALA A 484 -11.49 0.94 25.93
CA ALA A 484 -12.23 2.09 26.46
C ALA A 484 -13.33 2.60 25.49
N LEU A 485 -13.24 2.23 24.21
CA LEU A 485 -14.16 2.66 23.17
C LEU A 485 -15.45 1.84 23.19
N LYS A 486 -16.61 2.50 23.32
CA LYS A 486 -17.93 1.89 23.14
C LYS A 486 -18.57 2.40 21.85
N ILE A 487 -18.65 1.54 20.85
CA ILE A 487 -19.15 1.88 19.51
C ILE A 487 -20.60 1.42 19.36
N ASN A 488 -21.46 2.28 18.82
CA ASN A 488 -22.84 1.95 18.51
C ASN A 488 -23.13 2.23 17.03
N TYR A 489 -23.19 1.17 16.21
CA TYR A 489 -23.40 1.28 14.77
C TYR A 489 -24.79 1.82 14.39
N LYS A 490 -25.84 1.54 15.18
CA LYS A 490 -27.21 2.02 14.89
C LYS A 490 -27.34 3.52 15.05
N THR A 491 -26.69 4.08 16.06
CA THR A 491 -26.71 5.52 16.34
C THR A 491 -25.52 6.26 15.74
N ARG A 492 -24.53 5.55 15.19
CA ARG A 492 -23.30 6.10 14.61
C ARG A 492 -22.55 6.98 15.61
N THR A 493 -22.37 6.45 16.82
CA THR A 493 -21.69 7.12 17.94
C THR A 493 -20.56 6.29 18.51
N LEU A 494 -19.55 6.99 19.01
CA LEU A 494 -18.39 6.48 19.74
C LEU A 494 -18.38 7.12 21.13
N LYS A 495 -18.47 6.31 22.19
CA LYS A 495 -18.40 6.80 23.56
C LYS A 495 -17.08 6.41 24.22
N VAL A 496 -16.44 7.38 24.87
CA VAL A 496 -15.19 7.20 25.62
C VAL A 496 -15.36 7.88 26.99
N GLY A 497 -15.43 7.06 28.06
CA GLY A 497 -15.82 7.56 29.37
C GLY A 497 -17.21 8.21 29.33
N ASP A 498 -17.28 9.49 29.70
CA ASP A 498 -18.51 10.30 29.67
C ASP A 498 -18.73 11.09 28.38
N HIS A 499 -17.73 11.17 27.50
CA HIS A 499 -17.80 11.91 26.24
C HIS A 499 -18.31 11.04 25.07
N GLU A 500 -19.15 11.63 24.23
CA GLU A 500 -19.76 10.97 23.07
C GLU A 500 -19.41 11.73 21.79
N TYR A 501 -18.79 11.03 20.85
CA TYR A 501 -18.38 11.49 19.54
C TYR A 501 -19.31 10.94 18.48
N HIS A 502 -19.59 11.74 17.47
CA HIS A 502 -20.48 11.42 16.36
C HIS A 502 -19.70 11.22 15.06
N GLU A 503 -20.33 10.57 14.11
CA GLU A 503 -19.80 10.49 12.75
C GLU A 503 -19.53 11.89 12.19
N GLY A 504 -18.34 12.11 11.63
CA GLY A 504 -17.89 13.41 11.14
C GLY A 504 -17.06 14.22 12.14
N ASP A 505 -17.05 13.87 13.42
CA ASP A 505 -16.18 14.52 14.41
C ASP A 505 -14.71 14.20 14.14
N TRP A 506 -13.82 15.14 14.47
CA TRP A 506 -12.39 15.00 14.23
C TRP A 506 -11.69 14.29 15.37
N ILE A 507 -10.88 13.29 15.02
CA ILE A 507 -9.95 12.65 15.93
C ILE A 507 -8.58 12.52 15.28
N SER A 508 -7.55 12.40 16.12
CA SER A 508 -6.19 12.12 15.70
C SER A 508 -5.70 10.84 16.37
N ILE A 509 -4.93 10.02 15.67
CA ILE A 509 -4.42 8.76 16.20
C ILE A 509 -2.92 8.65 15.96
N ASN A 510 -2.22 8.19 17.00
CA ASN A 510 -0.79 7.91 16.98
C ASN A 510 -0.58 6.41 17.02
N GLY A 511 -0.34 5.82 15.85
CA GLY A 511 -0.13 4.39 15.69
C GLY A 511 1.19 3.90 16.27
N SER A 512 2.10 4.79 16.66
CA SER A 512 3.38 4.44 17.29
C SER A 512 3.29 4.36 18.82
N THR A 513 2.38 5.10 19.44
CA THR A 513 2.17 5.09 20.91
C THR A 513 0.86 4.41 21.33
N GLY A 514 -0.06 4.23 20.39
CA GLY A 514 -1.41 3.72 20.67
C GLY A 514 -2.38 4.80 21.14
N ASN A 515 -1.98 6.08 21.16
CA ASN A 515 -2.82 7.17 21.66
C ASN A 515 -3.91 7.56 20.64
N ILE A 516 -5.12 7.79 21.16
CA ILE A 516 -6.24 8.38 20.45
C ILE A 516 -6.46 9.76 21.08
N LEU A 517 -6.43 10.80 20.25
CA LEU A 517 -6.37 12.20 20.63
C LEU A 517 -7.63 12.92 20.14
N GLU A 518 -8.14 13.84 20.96
CA GLU A 518 -9.30 14.66 20.58
C GLU A 518 -8.92 15.67 19.50
N GLY A 519 -9.79 15.83 18.49
CA GLY A 519 -9.66 16.90 17.51
C GLY A 519 -8.50 16.70 16.51
N LYS A 520 -7.97 17.83 16.03
CA LYS A 520 -6.93 17.89 14.99
C LYS A 520 -5.59 18.19 15.62
N VAL A 521 -4.65 17.26 15.50
CA VAL A 521 -3.27 17.47 15.94
C VAL A 521 -2.39 17.73 14.72
N ALA A 522 -1.53 18.75 14.80
CA ALA A 522 -0.65 19.12 13.70
C ALA A 522 0.43 18.06 13.46
N THR A 523 0.83 17.89 12.20
CA THR A 523 1.88 16.95 11.80
C THR A 523 3.06 17.68 11.18
N LYS A 524 4.24 17.07 11.28
CA LYS A 524 5.50 17.49 10.66
C LYS A 524 6.05 16.37 9.79
N GLU A 525 6.95 16.72 8.88
CA GLU A 525 7.64 15.74 8.05
C GLU A 525 8.68 14.95 8.89
N PRO A 526 8.83 13.65 8.62
CA PRO A 526 9.80 12.81 9.31
C PRO A 526 11.25 13.15 8.91
N GLU A 527 12.19 13.05 9.85
CA GLU A 527 13.62 13.12 9.55
C GLU A 527 14.13 11.75 9.08
N LEU A 528 14.64 11.70 7.86
CA LEU A 528 15.19 10.49 7.26
C LEU A 528 16.66 10.34 7.63
N SER A 529 16.94 9.56 8.66
CA SER A 529 18.30 9.34 9.19
C SER A 529 18.55 7.85 9.51
N GLY A 530 19.76 7.52 9.98
CA GLY A 530 20.11 6.16 10.41
C GLY A 530 20.19 5.15 9.27
N GLU A 531 19.58 3.97 9.47
CA GLU A 531 19.62 2.84 8.54
C GLU A 531 19.05 3.18 7.15
N PHE A 532 18.11 4.11 7.05
CA PHE A 532 17.59 4.57 5.75
C PHE A 532 18.69 5.27 4.92
N ALA A 533 19.48 6.15 5.53
CA ALA A 533 20.59 6.81 4.84
C ALA A 533 21.68 5.81 4.42
N GLU A 534 21.96 4.79 5.23
CA GLU A 534 22.86 3.70 4.88
C GLU A 534 22.34 2.90 3.67
N LEU A 535 21.05 2.58 3.65
CA LEU A 535 20.38 1.89 2.55
C LEU A 535 20.39 2.72 1.26
N MET A 536 20.11 4.03 1.34
CA MET A 536 20.14 4.92 0.17
C MET A 536 21.54 5.03 -0.39
N LYS A 537 22.57 5.14 0.46
CA LYS A 537 23.97 5.11 0.04
C LYS A 537 24.34 3.79 -0.65
N LEU A 538 23.81 2.68 -0.14
CA LEU A 538 24.00 1.37 -0.76
C LEU A 538 23.32 1.32 -2.14
N SER A 539 22.07 1.78 -2.23
CA SER A 539 21.32 1.87 -3.49
C SER A 539 22.07 2.72 -4.52
N ASP A 540 22.56 3.88 -4.12
CA ASP A 540 23.37 4.80 -4.95
C ASP A 540 24.64 4.14 -5.52
N SER A 541 25.23 3.18 -4.81
CA SER A 541 26.45 2.49 -5.27
C SER A 541 26.20 1.48 -6.40
N TYR A 542 24.97 0.99 -6.52
CA TYR A 542 24.53 0.09 -7.60
C TYR A 542 23.72 0.81 -8.68
N ALA A 543 23.27 2.03 -8.43
CA ALA A 543 22.46 2.80 -9.36
C ALA A 543 23.29 3.23 -10.59
N GLU A 544 22.84 2.82 -11.78
CA GLU A 544 23.39 3.30 -13.05
C GLU A 544 22.67 4.54 -13.57
N LEU A 545 21.38 4.68 -13.24
CA LEU A 545 20.58 5.87 -13.55
C LEU A 545 20.85 6.98 -12.53
N GLU A 546 21.01 8.21 -12.99
CA GLU A 546 20.89 9.36 -12.10
C GLU A 546 19.41 9.61 -11.76
N VAL A 547 19.14 9.96 -10.51
CA VAL A 547 17.80 10.42 -10.09
C VAL A 547 17.84 11.93 -9.97
N ARG A 548 17.07 12.62 -10.81
CA ARG A 548 16.82 14.06 -10.75
C ARG A 548 15.41 14.30 -10.20
N THR A 549 15.08 15.57 -9.96
CA THR A 549 13.76 15.95 -9.47
C THR A 549 13.00 16.87 -10.44
N ASN A 550 11.68 16.88 -10.32
CA ASN A 550 10.77 17.85 -10.90
C ASN A 550 10.44 18.86 -9.80
N ALA A 551 11.06 20.03 -9.86
CA ALA A 551 10.96 21.05 -8.84
C ALA A 551 10.87 22.43 -9.49
N ASP A 552 9.85 23.20 -9.08
CA ASP A 552 9.49 24.47 -9.68
C ASP A 552 9.82 25.67 -8.76
N THR A 553 10.10 25.41 -7.47
CA THR A 553 10.43 26.43 -6.48
C THR A 553 11.78 26.16 -5.81
N PRO A 554 12.44 27.18 -5.22
CA PRO A 554 13.67 26.97 -4.45
C PRO A 554 13.49 26.01 -3.28
N LYS A 555 12.33 26.05 -2.60
CA LYS A 555 12.02 25.17 -1.47
C LYS A 555 11.97 23.71 -1.91
N ASP A 556 11.26 23.42 -3.01
CA ASP A 556 11.15 22.05 -3.53
C ASP A 556 12.51 21.52 -3.98
N ALA A 557 13.34 22.39 -4.57
CA ALA A 557 14.70 22.06 -4.97
C ALA A 557 15.60 21.72 -3.77
N GLU A 558 15.49 22.45 -2.65
CA GLU A 558 16.22 22.16 -1.42
C GLU A 558 15.77 20.83 -0.81
N ILE A 559 14.46 20.58 -0.74
CA ILE A 559 13.89 19.32 -0.26
C ILE A 559 14.44 18.16 -1.08
N ALA A 560 14.26 18.19 -2.40
CA ALA A 560 14.74 17.12 -3.29
C ALA A 560 16.25 16.88 -3.17
N ARG A 561 17.04 17.94 -2.99
CA ARG A 561 18.49 17.81 -2.77
C ARG A 561 18.81 17.09 -1.46
N ASN A 562 18.05 17.34 -0.39
CA ASN A 562 18.21 16.64 0.88
C ASN A 562 17.88 15.14 0.75
N PHE A 563 16.97 14.79 -0.15
CA PHE A 563 16.67 13.41 -0.54
C PHE A 563 17.71 12.75 -1.46
N GLY A 564 18.71 13.50 -1.93
CA GLY A 564 19.80 12.99 -2.77
C GLY A 564 19.63 13.21 -4.27
N ALA A 565 18.64 14.02 -4.71
CA ALA A 565 18.47 14.34 -6.12
C ALA A 565 19.73 14.96 -6.73
N LYS A 566 20.20 14.38 -7.84
CA LYS A 566 21.42 14.78 -8.58
C LYS A 566 21.11 15.85 -9.63
N GLY A 567 20.22 16.78 -9.30
CA GLY A 567 19.79 17.90 -10.15
C GLY A 567 18.29 17.91 -10.42
N ILE A 568 17.86 18.85 -11.27
CA ILE A 568 16.45 19.01 -11.67
C ILE A 568 16.31 18.61 -13.13
N GLY A 569 15.45 17.64 -13.44
CA GLY A 569 15.13 17.22 -14.80
C GLY A 569 13.94 17.96 -15.42
N LEU A 570 13.14 18.65 -14.59
CA LEU A 570 12.07 19.52 -15.04
C LEU A 570 11.78 20.65 -14.03
N THR A 571 12.01 21.88 -14.46
CA THR A 571 11.46 23.10 -13.85
C THR A 571 10.40 23.66 -14.79
N ARG A 572 9.15 23.72 -14.33
CA ARG A 572 8.02 24.29 -15.06
C ARG A 572 7.96 25.80 -14.82
N THR A 573 8.02 26.57 -15.89
CA THR A 573 8.04 28.04 -15.78
C THR A 573 6.66 28.65 -15.63
N GLU A 574 5.62 27.95 -16.08
CA GLU A 574 4.22 28.36 -15.96
C GLU A 574 3.78 28.62 -14.51
N HIS A 575 4.24 27.78 -13.57
CA HIS A 575 3.96 27.94 -12.14
C HIS A 575 4.52 29.26 -11.58
N MET A 576 5.59 29.77 -12.18
CA MET A 576 6.21 31.05 -11.79
C MET A 576 5.42 32.27 -12.26
N PHE A 577 4.34 32.11 -13.04
CA PHE A 577 3.52 33.21 -13.55
C PHE A 577 2.15 33.33 -12.87
N PHE A 578 1.72 32.34 -12.08
CA PHE A 578 0.38 32.32 -11.47
C PHE A 578 0.25 33.14 -10.17
N GLU A 579 1.35 33.61 -9.57
CA GLU A 579 1.28 34.50 -8.40
C GLU A 579 0.56 35.83 -8.73
N VAL A 580 -0.15 36.41 -7.76
CA VAL A 580 -1.07 37.56 -7.95
C VAL A 580 -0.40 38.78 -8.61
N ASP A 581 0.86 39.07 -8.27
CA ASP A 581 1.58 40.20 -8.85
C ASP A 581 2.09 39.91 -10.27
N ARG A 582 2.27 38.63 -10.61
CA ARG A 582 2.87 38.17 -11.87
C ARG A 582 1.83 37.90 -12.94
N ILE A 583 0.68 37.38 -12.53
CA ILE A 583 -0.44 37.11 -13.42
C ILE A 583 -0.92 38.39 -14.12
N LYS A 584 -0.80 39.55 -13.45
CA LYS A 584 -1.11 40.85 -14.04
C LYS A 584 -0.20 41.16 -15.23
N ALA A 585 1.11 41.11 -15.06
CA ALA A 585 2.07 41.36 -16.15
C ALA A 585 1.95 40.32 -17.27
N MET A 586 1.61 39.07 -16.95
CA MET A 586 1.30 38.05 -17.96
C MET A 586 0.06 38.41 -18.79
N ARG A 587 -1.02 38.86 -18.13
CA ARG A 587 -2.25 39.30 -18.83
C ARG A 587 -2.02 40.56 -19.68
N GLU A 588 -1.19 41.49 -19.21
CA GLU A 588 -0.76 42.65 -20.00
C GLU A 588 -0.04 42.25 -21.27
N MET A 589 0.84 41.23 -21.19
CA MET A 589 1.51 40.67 -22.35
C MET A 589 0.48 40.06 -23.33
N ILE A 590 -0.48 39.28 -22.84
CA ILE A 590 -1.48 38.62 -23.67
C ILE A 590 -2.39 39.62 -24.39
N LEU A 591 -2.77 40.71 -23.72
CA LEU A 591 -3.67 41.73 -24.25
C LEU A 591 -2.98 42.79 -25.13
N ALA A 592 -1.65 42.76 -25.25
CA ALA A 592 -0.91 43.72 -26.05
C ALA A 592 -0.94 43.40 -27.56
N ASP A 593 -1.52 44.31 -28.34
CA ASP A 593 -1.64 44.19 -29.81
C ASP A 593 -0.32 44.37 -30.57
N THR A 594 0.75 44.84 -29.91
CA THR A 594 2.04 45.14 -30.55
C THR A 594 3.19 44.42 -29.88
N ILE A 595 4.23 44.06 -30.67
CA ILE A 595 5.49 43.50 -30.15
C ILE A 595 6.09 44.42 -29.08
N LYS A 596 6.02 45.75 -29.28
CA LYS A 596 6.53 46.74 -28.32
C LYS A 596 5.79 46.67 -26.98
N GLY A 597 4.46 46.51 -27.01
CA GLY A 597 3.64 46.33 -25.81
C GLY A 597 3.98 45.04 -25.08
N ARG A 598 4.09 43.92 -25.81
CA ARG A 598 4.50 42.63 -25.23
C ARG A 598 5.88 42.67 -24.59
N LYS A 599 6.87 43.26 -25.27
CA LYS A 599 8.23 43.44 -24.71
C LYS A 599 8.24 44.36 -23.47
N GLN A 600 7.28 45.27 -23.32
CA GLN A 600 7.18 46.10 -22.11
C GLN A 600 6.66 45.29 -20.92
N ALA A 601 5.57 44.53 -21.11
CA ALA A 601 5.04 43.64 -20.08
C ALA A 601 6.05 42.56 -19.65
N LEU A 602 6.76 41.96 -20.62
CA LEU A 602 7.81 40.97 -20.38
C LEU A 602 9.01 41.52 -19.57
N LYS A 603 9.31 42.82 -19.65
CA LYS A 603 10.36 43.45 -18.82
C LYS A 603 10.00 43.48 -17.34
N GLU A 604 8.71 43.51 -17.00
CA GLU A 604 8.24 43.46 -15.61
C GLU A 604 8.35 42.04 -15.03
N LEU A 605 8.11 41.02 -15.86
CA LEU A 605 8.26 39.61 -15.50
C LEU A 605 9.73 39.18 -15.33
N LEU A 606 10.63 39.73 -16.14
CA LEU A 606 12.05 39.39 -16.15
C LEU A 606 12.73 39.37 -14.76
N PRO A 607 12.67 40.44 -13.93
CA PRO A 607 13.31 40.44 -12.62
C PRO A 607 12.70 39.43 -11.64
N MET A 608 11.40 39.14 -11.76
CA MET A 608 10.69 38.18 -10.91
C MET A 608 11.14 36.76 -11.23
N GLN A 609 11.10 36.38 -12.51
CA GLN A 609 11.53 35.06 -12.97
C GLN A 609 13.02 34.82 -12.72
N ARG A 610 13.86 35.86 -12.91
CA ARG A 610 15.29 35.79 -12.57
C ARG A 610 15.50 35.50 -11.07
N GLY A 611 14.69 36.10 -10.19
CA GLY A 611 14.74 35.86 -8.75
C GLY A 611 14.48 34.39 -8.39
N ASP A 612 13.48 33.76 -9.02
CA ASP A 612 13.17 32.34 -8.80
C ASP A 612 14.33 31.45 -9.25
N PHE A 613 14.86 31.68 -10.45
CA PHE A 613 16.00 30.93 -10.96
C PHE A 613 17.25 31.10 -10.10
N GLU A 614 17.50 32.30 -9.56
CA GLU A 614 18.58 32.51 -8.59
C GLU A 614 18.41 31.62 -7.35
N GLY A 615 17.19 31.48 -6.84
CA GLY A 615 16.87 30.59 -5.72
C GLY A 615 17.09 29.12 -6.08
N ILE A 616 16.55 28.68 -7.22
CA ILE A 616 16.62 27.29 -7.69
C ILE A 616 18.08 26.87 -7.97
N PHE A 617 18.84 27.69 -8.71
CA PHE A 617 20.24 27.40 -9.00
C PHE A 617 21.12 27.41 -7.74
N ARG A 618 20.80 28.26 -6.74
CA ARG A 618 21.49 28.26 -5.45
C ARG A 618 21.20 26.95 -4.69
N ALA A 619 19.94 26.53 -4.64
CA ALA A 619 19.52 25.27 -4.04
C ALA A 619 20.21 24.07 -4.73
N MET A 620 20.43 24.11 -6.05
CA MET A 620 21.06 23.05 -6.84
C MET A 620 22.54 23.29 -7.19
N LYS A 621 23.28 24.07 -6.38
CA LYS A 621 24.72 24.34 -6.59
C LYS A 621 25.51 23.07 -6.96
N GLY A 622 26.12 23.08 -8.15
CA GLY A 622 26.96 22.01 -8.69
C GLY A 622 26.23 20.98 -9.57
N TYR A 623 24.90 20.93 -9.52
CA TYR A 623 24.05 19.99 -10.25
C TYR A 623 23.35 20.67 -11.44
N PRO A 624 22.99 19.88 -12.48
CA PRO A 624 22.31 20.41 -13.65
C PRO A 624 20.83 20.70 -13.36
N VAL A 625 20.32 21.80 -13.91
CA VAL A 625 18.93 22.24 -13.75
C VAL A 625 18.30 22.44 -15.13
N THR A 626 17.34 21.57 -15.47
CA THR A 626 16.61 21.60 -16.73
C THR A 626 15.36 22.47 -16.61
N VAL A 627 15.36 23.62 -17.29
CA VAL A 627 14.25 24.57 -17.30
C VAL A 627 13.44 24.41 -18.57
N ARG A 628 12.15 24.08 -18.43
CA ARG A 628 11.22 24.02 -19.55
C ARG A 628 10.66 25.42 -19.82
N LEU A 629 10.75 25.85 -21.07
CA LEU A 629 10.13 27.09 -21.52
C LEU A 629 8.60 27.02 -21.40
N LEU A 630 7.93 28.17 -21.54
CA LEU A 630 6.49 28.28 -21.35
C LEU A 630 5.73 27.27 -22.23
N ASP A 631 4.95 26.42 -21.57
CA ASP A 631 4.22 25.32 -22.21
C ASP A 631 2.71 25.54 -22.38
N PRO A 632 1.94 26.02 -21.37
CA PRO A 632 0.49 26.10 -21.51
C PRO A 632 0.04 27.17 -22.54
N PRO A 633 -1.16 27.00 -23.12
CA PRO A 633 -1.76 28.00 -24.00
C PRO A 633 -2.13 29.28 -23.23
N LEU A 634 -2.17 30.40 -23.94
CA LEU A 634 -2.40 31.71 -23.31
C LEU A 634 -3.80 31.85 -22.67
N HIS A 635 -4.78 31.04 -23.06
CA HIS A 635 -6.12 31.13 -22.48
C HIS A 635 -6.17 30.74 -21.00
N GLU A 636 -5.23 29.93 -20.51
CA GLU A 636 -5.17 29.55 -19.08
C GLU A 636 -4.86 30.74 -18.15
N PHE A 637 -4.24 31.79 -18.68
CA PHE A 637 -3.85 32.97 -17.91
C PHE A 637 -4.91 34.09 -17.91
N VAL A 638 -5.94 33.99 -18.75
CA VAL A 638 -7.00 35.00 -18.88
C VAL A 638 -8.28 34.58 -18.17
N PRO A 639 -9.03 35.52 -17.60
CA PRO A 639 -10.27 35.20 -16.88
C PRO A 639 -11.41 34.78 -17.82
N HIS A 640 -12.12 33.70 -17.46
CA HIS A 640 -13.30 33.24 -18.20
C HIS A 640 -14.61 33.86 -17.71
N GLN A 641 -14.67 34.31 -16.45
CA GLN A 641 -15.88 34.91 -15.89
C GLN A 641 -15.99 36.40 -16.23
N LEU A 642 -17.21 36.85 -16.55
CA LEU A 642 -17.50 38.23 -16.92
C LEU A 642 -17.06 39.26 -15.85
N ALA A 643 -17.26 38.93 -14.57
CA ALA A 643 -16.87 39.79 -13.46
C ALA A 643 -15.36 40.05 -13.46
N THR A 644 -14.55 39.00 -13.51
CA THR A 644 -13.09 39.08 -13.55
C THR A 644 -12.54 39.64 -14.86
N GLN A 645 -13.26 39.49 -15.98
CA GLN A 645 -12.90 40.16 -17.24
C GLN A 645 -13.11 41.68 -17.14
N LYS A 646 -14.12 42.12 -16.39
CA LYS A 646 -14.37 43.55 -16.15
C LYS A 646 -13.29 44.15 -15.26
N GLU A 647 -12.91 43.47 -14.19
CA GLU A 647 -11.79 43.87 -13.33
C GLU A 647 -10.50 44.01 -14.15
N LEU A 648 -10.20 43.03 -15.01
CA LEU A 648 -9.03 43.08 -15.88
C LEU A 648 -9.07 44.26 -16.88
N ALA A 649 -10.26 44.58 -17.42
CA ALA A 649 -10.43 45.72 -18.32
C ALA A 649 -10.18 47.05 -17.60
N ASP A 650 -10.70 47.18 -16.38
CA ASP A 650 -10.54 48.37 -15.54
C ASP A 650 -9.07 48.56 -15.11
N ASP A 651 -8.40 47.47 -14.70
CA ASP A 651 -7.00 47.46 -14.26
C ASP A 651 -6.01 47.82 -15.37
N LEU A 652 -6.29 47.40 -16.60
CA LEU A 652 -5.44 47.64 -17.77
C LEU A 652 -5.85 48.86 -18.57
N HIS A 653 -6.90 49.56 -18.14
CA HIS A 653 -7.46 50.73 -18.80
C HIS A 653 -7.82 50.47 -20.28
N ILE A 654 -8.36 49.29 -20.58
CA ILE A 654 -8.84 48.89 -21.90
C ILE A 654 -10.34 48.59 -21.89
N SER A 655 -10.95 48.48 -23.07
CA SER A 655 -12.39 48.19 -23.13
C SER A 655 -12.69 46.73 -22.77
N LEU A 656 -13.79 46.49 -22.04
CA LEU A 656 -14.29 45.13 -21.78
C LEU A 656 -14.56 44.36 -23.08
N ALA A 657 -14.95 45.05 -24.16
CA ALA A 657 -15.13 44.43 -25.47
C ALA A 657 -13.82 43.89 -26.04
N SER A 658 -12.70 44.61 -25.86
CA SER A 658 -11.36 44.17 -26.25
C SER A 658 -10.93 42.92 -25.46
N VAL A 659 -11.14 42.90 -24.15
CA VAL A 659 -10.85 41.72 -23.31
C VAL A 659 -11.67 40.51 -23.77
N LYS A 660 -12.99 40.68 -23.95
CA LYS A 660 -13.85 39.60 -24.45
C LYS A 660 -13.42 39.06 -25.80
N SER A 661 -13.08 39.97 -26.73
CA SER A 661 -12.61 39.58 -28.05
C SER A 661 -11.33 38.77 -27.97
N LYS A 662 -10.38 39.16 -27.13
CA LYS A 662 -9.11 38.43 -26.96
C LYS A 662 -9.32 37.08 -26.28
N VAL A 663 -10.16 37.01 -25.24
CA VAL A 663 -10.49 35.74 -24.57
C VAL A 663 -11.14 34.77 -25.55
N ALA A 664 -12.09 35.23 -26.37
CA ALA A 664 -12.75 34.41 -27.39
C ALA A 664 -11.78 34.01 -28.54
N GLU A 665 -10.80 34.85 -28.87
CA GLU A 665 -9.75 34.52 -29.85
C GLU A 665 -8.80 33.43 -29.36
N LEU A 666 -8.51 33.40 -28.06
CA LEU A 666 -7.63 32.41 -27.42
C LEU A 666 -8.34 31.12 -27.01
N GLU A 667 -9.68 31.09 -27.10
CA GLU A 667 -10.47 29.92 -26.77
C GLU A 667 -10.24 28.81 -27.80
N GLU A 668 -9.89 27.62 -27.32
CA GLU A 668 -9.56 26.47 -28.17
C GLU A 668 -10.49 25.29 -27.87
N PHE A 669 -10.86 24.55 -28.91
CA PHE A 669 -11.66 23.33 -28.76
C PHE A 669 -10.90 22.23 -27.99
N ASN A 670 -9.59 22.10 -28.21
CA ASN A 670 -8.74 21.11 -27.56
C ASN A 670 -7.42 21.76 -27.12
N PRO A 671 -7.40 22.44 -25.95
CA PRO A 671 -6.23 23.13 -25.41
C PRO A 671 -4.93 22.32 -25.39
N MET A 672 -5.04 21.02 -25.08
CA MET A 672 -3.90 20.10 -25.00
C MET A 672 -3.13 19.99 -26.33
N LEU A 673 -3.79 20.16 -27.47
CA LEU A 673 -3.20 20.08 -28.81
C LEU A 673 -3.09 21.45 -29.52
N GLY A 674 -3.34 22.54 -28.80
CA GLY A 674 -3.51 23.89 -29.34
C GLY A 674 -2.24 24.71 -29.54
N HIS A 675 -2.39 26.03 -29.47
CA HIS A 675 -1.36 27.05 -29.66
C HIS A 675 -0.55 27.26 -28.37
N ARG A 676 0.34 26.30 -28.11
CA ARG A 676 1.10 26.20 -26.87
C ARG A 676 2.55 25.73 -27.13
N GLY A 677 3.38 25.65 -26.10
CA GLY A 677 4.76 25.18 -26.18
C GLY A 677 5.61 25.87 -27.26
N CYS A 678 6.40 25.11 -28.03
CA CYS A 678 7.25 25.69 -29.09
C CYS A 678 6.47 26.48 -30.15
N ARG A 679 5.19 26.16 -30.38
CA ARG A 679 4.35 26.89 -31.35
C ARG A 679 4.11 28.31 -30.89
N LEU A 680 3.86 28.50 -29.60
CA LEU A 680 3.71 29.79 -28.97
C LEU A 680 5.03 30.58 -29.01
N GLY A 681 6.14 29.92 -28.67
CA GLY A 681 7.48 30.51 -28.78
C GLY A 681 7.88 30.91 -30.20
N ASN A 682 7.43 30.16 -31.22
CA ASN A 682 7.70 30.48 -32.64
C ASN A 682 6.86 31.67 -33.13
N THR A 683 5.63 31.83 -32.63
CA THR A 683 4.77 32.98 -32.98
C THR A 683 5.10 34.24 -32.18
N TYR A 684 5.56 34.09 -30.94
CA TYR A 684 5.96 35.18 -30.05
C TYR A 684 7.37 34.95 -29.49
N PRO A 685 8.43 35.07 -30.32
CA PRO A 685 9.82 34.81 -29.91
C PRO A 685 10.26 35.63 -28.69
N GLU A 686 9.69 36.81 -28.48
CA GLU A 686 9.96 37.66 -27.33
C GLU A 686 9.73 36.97 -25.97
N ILE A 687 8.85 35.97 -25.89
CA ILE A 687 8.65 35.17 -24.67
C ILE A 687 9.89 34.32 -24.40
N THR A 688 10.37 33.59 -25.42
CA THR A 688 11.59 32.77 -25.35
C THR A 688 12.84 33.61 -25.08
N GLU A 689 12.95 34.80 -25.70
CA GLU A 689 14.01 35.78 -25.41
C GLU A 689 14.03 36.14 -23.91
N MET A 690 12.87 36.51 -23.35
CA MET A 690 12.77 36.91 -21.95
C MET A 690 13.15 35.78 -20.99
N GLN A 691 12.62 34.57 -21.20
CA GLN A 691 12.92 33.42 -20.35
C GLN A 691 14.40 33.02 -20.43
N THR A 692 14.97 33.00 -21.63
CA THR A 692 16.40 32.73 -21.84
C THR A 692 17.25 33.76 -21.10
N GLN A 693 16.90 35.05 -21.20
CA GLN A 693 17.59 36.11 -20.48
C GLN A 693 17.48 35.92 -18.96
N ALA A 694 16.31 35.58 -18.42
CA ALA A 694 16.10 35.36 -16.99
C ALA A 694 16.99 34.23 -16.46
N ILE A 695 17.00 33.08 -17.15
CA ILE A 695 17.77 31.88 -16.80
C ILE A 695 19.27 32.21 -16.78
N LEU A 696 19.80 32.77 -17.87
CA LEU A 696 21.23 33.00 -18.01
C LEU A 696 21.72 34.20 -17.17
N GLU A 697 20.89 35.22 -16.93
CA GLU A 697 21.24 36.30 -16.00
C GLU A 697 21.35 35.81 -14.56
N ALA A 698 20.44 34.94 -14.13
CA ALA A 698 20.50 34.31 -12.81
C ALA A 698 21.79 33.49 -12.66
N ALA A 699 22.12 32.66 -13.65
CA ALA A 699 23.35 31.87 -13.67
C ALA A 699 24.62 32.74 -13.63
N LEU A 700 24.70 33.80 -14.45
CA LEU A 700 25.83 34.73 -14.44
C LEU A 700 25.99 35.49 -13.11
N LYS A 701 24.87 35.85 -12.45
CA LYS A 701 24.93 36.50 -11.14
C LYS A 701 25.49 35.54 -10.09
N LEU A 702 24.99 34.31 -10.04
CA LEU A 702 25.46 33.29 -9.10
C LEU A 702 26.91 32.87 -9.37
N LYS A 703 27.35 32.86 -10.63
CA LYS A 703 28.76 32.66 -11.00
C LYS A 703 29.68 33.69 -10.31
N LYS A 704 29.25 34.96 -10.22
CA LYS A 704 29.99 36.02 -9.49
C LYS A 704 30.00 35.80 -7.98
N GLU A 705 29.00 35.12 -7.45
CA GLU A 705 28.94 34.68 -6.04
C GLU A 705 29.77 33.39 -5.79
N GLY A 706 30.44 32.84 -6.81
CA GLY A 706 31.24 31.61 -6.70
C GLY A 706 30.40 30.33 -6.70
N ILE A 707 29.15 30.39 -7.17
CA ILE A 707 28.25 29.26 -7.28
C ILE A 707 28.32 28.72 -8.72
N ASN A 708 28.69 27.45 -8.86
CA ASN A 708 28.71 26.78 -10.16
C ASN A 708 27.28 26.33 -10.54
N THR A 709 26.76 26.89 -11.62
CA THR A 709 25.42 26.61 -12.17
C THR A 709 25.54 25.90 -13.51
N LYS A 710 24.71 24.89 -13.75
CA LYS A 710 24.66 24.12 -15.01
C LYS A 710 23.26 24.21 -15.63
N PRO A 711 22.90 25.35 -16.25
CA PRO A 711 21.59 25.54 -16.88
C PRO A 711 21.41 24.65 -18.12
N GLU A 712 20.29 23.96 -18.20
CA GLU A 712 19.84 23.23 -19.39
C GLU A 712 18.48 23.82 -19.82
N ILE A 713 18.36 24.36 -21.03
CA ILE A 713 17.13 24.99 -21.52
C ILE A 713 16.39 23.99 -22.41
N MET A 714 15.13 23.72 -22.09
CA MET A 714 14.32 22.69 -22.75
C MET A 714 13.11 23.30 -23.48
N VAL A 715 13.00 23.00 -24.77
CA VAL A 715 11.88 23.41 -25.62
C VAL A 715 10.74 22.36 -25.54
N PRO A 716 9.52 22.73 -25.15
CA PRO A 716 8.37 21.81 -25.10
C PRO A 716 7.66 21.65 -26.45
N LEU A 717 6.92 20.55 -26.59
CA LEU A 717 5.94 20.23 -27.64
C LEU A 717 6.47 20.21 -29.08
N VAL A 718 7.78 19.96 -29.24
CA VAL A 718 8.41 19.85 -30.57
C VAL A 718 7.85 18.65 -31.33
N GLY A 719 7.53 18.83 -32.61
CA GLY A 719 7.15 17.75 -33.54
C GLY A 719 8.06 17.64 -34.77
N THR A 720 8.87 18.66 -35.06
CA THR A 720 9.74 18.77 -36.22
C THR A 720 11.09 19.38 -35.86
N VAL A 721 12.14 19.06 -36.65
CA VAL A 721 13.47 19.66 -36.47
C VAL A 721 13.47 21.18 -36.69
N GLU A 722 12.62 21.69 -37.58
CA GLU A 722 12.53 23.13 -37.87
C GLU A 722 11.91 23.92 -36.71
N GLU A 723 10.87 23.39 -36.07
CA GLU A 723 10.28 24.01 -34.87
C GLU A 723 11.31 24.17 -33.76
N PHE A 724 12.12 23.13 -33.53
CA PHE A 724 13.19 23.18 -32.54
C PHE A 724 14.33 24.12 -32.97
N ARG A 725 14.74 24.08 -34.25
CA ARG A 725 15.79 24.96 -34.77
C ARG A 725 15.46 26.44 -34.57
N GLN A 726 14.22 26.86 -34.89
CA GLN A 726 13.81 28.25 -34.71
C GLN A 726 13.89 28.69 -33.24
N GLN A 727 13.42 27.86 -32.31
CA GLN A 727 13.55 28.17 -30.88
C GLN A 727 15.01 28.21 -30.43
N LYS A 728 15.83 27.24 -30.88
CA LYS A 728 17.26 27.21 -30.57
C LYS A 728 18.00 28.46 -31.08
N GLU A 729 17.69 28.94 -32.28
CA GLU A 729 18.27 30.17 -32.82
C GLU A 729 17.92 31.39 -31.95
N VAL A 730 16.68 31.50 -31.47
CA VAL A 730 16.26 32.58 -30.55
C VAL A 730 17.03 32.50 -29.22
N ILE A 731 17.17 31.30 -28.66
CA ILE A 731 17.91 31.05 -27.41
C ILE A 731 19.38 31.43 -27.58
N ASP A 732 20.05 30.91 -28.61
CA ASP A 732 21.48 31.10 -28.85
C ASP A 732 21.79 32.58 -29.16
N HIS A 733 20.95 33.25 -29.97
CA HIS A 733 21.10 34.67 -30.22
C HIS A 733 20.96 35.51 -28.94
N THR A 734 19.95 35.22 -28.12
CA THR A 734 19.73 35.92 -26.85
C THR A 734 20.90 35.72 -25.88
N ALA A 735 21.42 34.48 -25.79
CA ALA A 735 22.57 34.15 -24.97
C ALA A 735 23.83 34.91 -25.42
N GLU A 736 24.10 34.95 -26.73
CA GLU A 736 25.22 35.70 -27.30
C GLU A 736 25.14 37.20 -26.98
N GLU A 737 23.98 37.82 -27.17
CA GLU A 737 23.78 39.24 -26.86
C GLU A 737 23.97 39.52 -25.38
N LEU A 738 23.43 38.66 -24.51
CA LEU A 738 23.58 38.77 -23.07
C LEU A 738 25.05 38.66 -22.66
N PHE A 739 25.80 37.69 -23.18
CA PHE A 739 27.21 37.47 -22.85
C PHE A 739 28.09 38.63 -23.33
N LYS A 740 27.84 39.15 -24.54
CA LYS A 740 28.49 40.37 -25.05
C LYS A 740 28.21 41.57 -24.13
N ARG A 741 26.95 41.75 -23.71
CA ARG A 741 26.54 42.85 -22.81
C ARG A 741 27.14 42.74 -21.41
N ARG A 742 27.21 41.53 -20.85
CA ARG A 742 27.72 41.28 -19.48
C ARG A 742 29.24 41.10 -19.43
N LYS A 743 29.90 40.91 -20.58
CA LYS A 743 31.34 40.60 -20.72
C LYS A 743 31.75 39.37 -19.90
N ASP A 744 30.88 38.39 -19.84
CA ASP A 744 31.05 37.12 -19.12
C ASP A 744 30.14 36.08 -19.78
N SER A 745 30.45 34.80 -19.61
CA SER A 745 29.70 33.69 -20.19
C SER A 745 29.45 32.59 -19.17
N VAL A 746 28.41 31.79 -19.39
CA VAL A 746 28.16 30.55 -18.64
C VAL A 746 27.92 29.44 -19.65
N GLU A 747 28.39 28.23 -19.35
CA GLU A 747 28.07 27.05 -20.16
C GLU A 747 26.60 26.69 -19.94
N TYR A 748 25.88 26.43 -21.03
CA TYR A 748 24.49 26.00 -21.02
C TYR A 748 24.28 24.99 -22.16
N SER A 749 23.24 24.17 -22.04
CA SER A 749 22.82 23.25 -23.10
C SER A 749 21.39 23.55 -23.53
N VAL A 750 21.05 23.23 -24.78
CA VAL A 750 19.70 23.39 -25.34
C VAL A 750 19.22 22.04 -25.84
N GLY A 751 18.13 21.56 -25.26
CA GLY A 751 17.51 20.28 -25.60
C GLY A 751 16.01 20.43 -25.80
N THR A 752 15.35 19.30 -26.02
CA THR A 752 13.92 19.27 -26.28
C THR A 752 13.21 18.24 -25.43
N MET A 753 11.94 18.53 -25.13
CA MET A 753 11.03 17.52 -24.65
C MET A 753 10.63 16.62 -25.84
N ILE A 754 10.63 15.30 -25.64
CA ILE A 754 10.14 14.30 -26.58
C ILE A 754 8.80 13.80 -26.04
N GLU A 755 7.74 14.48 -26.45
CA GLU A 755 6.38 14.27 -25.95
C GLU A 755 5.31 14.20 -27.04
N THR A 756 5.72 14.39 -28.30
CA THR A 756 4.86 14.13 -29.46
C THR A 756 5.28 12.81 -30.12
N PRO A 757 4.34 11.96 -30.57
CA PRO A 757 4.68 10.74 -31.31
C PRO A 757 5.51 11.03 -32.56
N ARG A 758 5.34 12.21 -33.19
CA ARG A 758 6.15 12.59 -34.34
C ARG A 758 7.62 12.82 -33.95
N ALA A 759 7.90 13.45 -32.82
CA ALA A 759 9.27 13.68 -32.37
C ALA A 759 10.04 12.38 -32.11
N THR A 760 9.39 11.33 -31.61
CA THR A 760 10.04 10.01 -31.46
C THR A 760 10.35 9.36 -32.80
N LEU A 761 9.47 9.56 -33.79
CA LEU A 761 9.65 9.03 -35.15
C LEU A 761 10.76 9.75 -35.93
N VAL A 762 11.04 11.03 -35.68
CA VAL A 762 12.12 11.78 -36.36
C VAL A 762 13.25 12.20 -35.41
N ALA A 763 13.43 11.44 -34.34
CA ALA A 763 14.37 11.76 -33.26
C ALA A 763 15.83 11.86 -33.74
N ASP A 764 16.21 11.14 -34.79
CA ASP A 764 17.53 11.22 -35.44
C ASP A 764 17.79 12.61 -36.06
N GLU A 765 16.78 13.25 -36.65
CA GLU A 765 16.92 14.60 -37.20
C GLU A 765 17.02 15.65 -36.10
N ILE A 766 16.20 15.54 -35.07
CA ILE A 766 16.17 16.46 -33.93
C ILE A 766 17.50 16.37 -33.15
N ALA A 767 18.01 15.17 -32.92
CA ALA A 767 19.24 14.92 -32.15
C ALA A 767 20.52 15.52 -32.79
N LYS A 768 20.49 15.88 -34.08
CA LYS A 768 21.63 16.56 -34.73
C LYS A 768 21.92 17.94 -34.15
N ILE A 769 20.92 18.58 -33.54
CA ILE A 769 21.01 19.95 -33.02
C ILE A 769 20.58 20.08 -31.56
N ALA A 770 20.05 19.02 -30.95
CA ALA A 770 19.66 18.98 -29.53
C ALA A 770 20.77 18.35 -28.69
N ASP A 771 21.11 18.99 -27.57
CA ASP A 771 22.14 18.49 -26.64
C ASP A 771 21.61 17.38 -25.71
N PHE A 772 20.29 17.33 -25.49
CA PHE A 772 19.62 16.32 -24.69
C PHE A 772 18.14 16.14 -25.07
N PHE A 773 17.59 14.98 -24.71
CA PHE A 773 16.17 14.68 -24.72
C PHE A 773 15.63 14.48 -23.31
N SER A 774 14.43 14.98 -23.06
CA SER A 774 13.63 14.60 -21.90
C SER A 774 12.27 14.08 -22.37
N PHE A 775 11.92 12.84 -22.04
CA PHE A 775 10.63 12.28 -22.40
C PHE A 775 9.54 12.84 -21.48
N GLY A 776 8.63 13.62 -22.07
CA GLY A 776 7.39 14.06 -21.43
C GLY A 776 6.32 12.99 -21.61
N THR A 777 6.42 11.91 -20.83
CA THR A 777 5.60 10.71 -21.05
C THR A 777 4.12 10.92 -20.77
N ASN A 778 3.75 11.92 -19.95
CA ASN A 778 2.35 12.26 -19.73
C ASN A 778 1.67 12.64 -21.07
N ASP A 779 2.22 13.62 -21.78
CA ASP A 779 1.70 14.05 -23.08
C ASP A 779 1.92 13.01 -24.19
N LEU A 780 3.03 12.28 -24.15
CA LEU A 780 3.26 11.18 -25.09
C LEU A 780 2.20 10.08 -24.93
N THR A 781 1.84 9.71 -23.70
CA THR A 781 0.75 8.78 -23.41
C THR A 781 -0.58 9.32 -23.92
N GLN A 782 -0.91 10.60 -23.63
CA GLN A 782 -2.13 11.23 -24.12
C GLN A 782 -2.27 11.13 -25.64
N MET A 783 -1.21 11.51 -26.39
CA MET A 783 -1.23 11.49 -27.86
C MET A 783 -1.18 10.08 -28.45
N THR A 784 -0.53 9.13 -27.78
CA THR A 784 -0.41 7.75 -28.28
C THR A 784 -1.70 6.96 -28.09
N PHE A 785 -2.36 7.11 -26.93
CA PHE A 785 -3.65 6.49 -26.66
C PHE A 785 -4.83 7.26 -27.27
N GLY A 786 -4.66 8.56 -27.51
CA GLY A 786 -5.77 9.47 -27.81
C GLY A 786 -6.64 9.76 -26.59
N TYR A 787 -6.05 9.76 -25.39
CA TYR A 787 -6.75 9.97 -24.12
C TYR A 787 -6.43 11.37 -23.59
N SER A 788 -7.47 12.16 -23.33
CA SER A 788 -7.36 13.36 -22.49
C SER A 788 -7.26 12.93 -21.03
N ARG A 789 -6.19 13.32 -20.34
CA ARG A 789 -5.99 12.99 -18.93
C ARG A 789 -7.17 13.48 -18.08
N ASP A 790 -7.62 14.70 -18.32
CA ASP A 790 -8.71 15.35 -17.57
C ASP A 790 -10.08 14.69 -17.80
N ASP A 791 -10.27 14.03 -18.95
CA ASP A 791 -11.52 13.33 -19.28
C ASP A 791 -11.50 11.83 -19.01
N SER A 792 -10.30 11.25 -18.87
CA SER A 792 -10.09 9.80 -18.78
C SER A 792 -10.82 9.16 -17.59
N GLY A 793 -10.99 9.89 -16.48
CA GLY A 793 -11.71 9.42 -15.30
C GLY A 793 -13.17 8.98 -15.55
N LYS A 794 -13.78 9.40 -16.66
CA LYS A 794 -15.15 9.01 -17.05
C LYS A 794 -15.26 7.56 -17.53
N PHE A 795 -14.18 6.96 -18.05
CA PHE A 795 -14.18 5.62 -18.63
C PHE A 795 -13.07 4.71 -18.14
N LEU A 796 -11.95 5.26 -17.66
CA LEU A 796 -10.77 4.50 -17.25
C LEU A 796 -11.06 3.49 -16.11
N PRO A 797 -11.87 3.81 -15.08
CA PRO A 797 -12.27 2.83 -14.07
C PRO A 797 -12.98 1.60 -14.68
N ILE A 798 -13.85 1.82 -15.67
CA ILE A 798 -14.57 0.74 -16.37
C ILE A 798 -13.58 -0.09 -17.22
N TYR A 799 -12.56 0.53 -17.81
CA TYR A 799 -11.54 -0.17 -18.59
C TYR A 799 -10.69 -1.09 -17.73
N LEU A 800 -10.33 -0.64 -16.52
CA LEU A 800 -9.61 -1.46 -15.53
C LEU A 800 -10.51 -2.59 -15.00
N GLU A 801 -11.76 -2.29 -14.66
CA GLU A 801 -12.73 -3.29 -14.17
C GLU A 801 -13.00 -4.41 -15.20
N LYS A 802 -13.10 -4.04 -16.48
CA LYS A 802 -13.27 -4.98 -17.60
C LYS A 802 -11.97 -5.63 -18.07
N GLY A 803 -10.81 -5.26 -17.51
CA GLY A 803 -9.51 -5.78 -17.90
C GLY A 803 -9.08 -5.39 -19.33
N ILE A 804 -9.66 -4.33 -19.90
CA ILE A 804 -9.22 -3.76 -21.19
C ILE A 804 -7.80 -3.19 -21.03
N LEU A 805 -7.56 -2.53 -19.90
CA LEU A 805 -6.24 -2.08 -19.46
C LEU A 805 -5.90 -2.80 -18.16
N LYS A 806 -4.60 -3.07 -17.96
CA LYS A 806 -4.10 -3.73 -16.74
C LYS A 806 -3.77 -2.74 -15.63
N ALA A 807 -3.44 -1.51 -15.99
CA ALA A 807 -3.06 -0.43 -15.10
C ALA A 807 -3.45 0.90 -15.76
N ASP A 808 -3.54 1.96 -14.96
CA ASP A 808 -3.68 3.32 -15.47
C ASP A 808 -2.40 3.69 -16.26
N PRO A 809 -2.50 3.98 -17.57
CA PRO A 809 -1.33 4.29 -18.39
C PRO A 809 -0.68 5.65 -18.08
N PHE A 810 -1.29 6.47 -17.22
CA PHE A 810 -0.72 7.71 -16.70
C PHE A 810 0.06 7.53 -15.39
N GLU A 811 -0.16 6.41 -14.69
CA GLU A 811 0.60 6.04 -13.50
C GLU A 811 1.73 5.07 -13.85
N VAL A 812 1.42 4.02 -14.62
CA VAL A 812 2.37 2.97 -15.06
C VAL A 812 2.60 3.10 -16.55
N LEU A 813 3.86 3.28 -16.96
CA LEU A 813 4.22 3.46 -18.36
C LEU A 813 3.77 2.25 -19.19
N ASP A 814 2.95 2.48 -20.22
CA ASP A 814 2.59 1.45 -21.19
C ASP A 814 3.83 1.04 -22.01
N GLN A 815 4.50 -0.02 -21.58
CA GLN A 815 5.71 -0.51 -22.24
C GLN A 815 5.45 -1.06 -23.66
N LYS A 816 4.20 -1.45 -23.99
CA LYS A 816 3.87 -2.08 -25.28
C LYS A 816 3.57 -1.09 -26.39
N GLY A 817 2.99 0.07 -26.07
CA GLY A 817 2.74 1.14 -27.02
C GLY A 817 3.70 2.31 -26.81
N VAL A 818 3.49 3.08 -25.74
CA VAL A 818 4.29 4.28 -25.43
C VAL A 818 5.79 3.94 -25.27
N GLY A 819 6.09 2.82 -24.61
CA GLY A 819 7.46 2.31 -24.43
C GLY A 819 8.19 2.06 -25.75
N GLN A 820 7.51 1.61 -26.80
CA GLN A 820 8.14 1.45 -28.13
C GLN A 820 8.55 2.80 -28.72
N LEU A 821 7.74 3.85 -28.52
CA LEU A 821 8.09 5.20 -28.97
C LEU A 821 9.28 5.75 -28.18
N VAL A 822 9.32 5.49 -26.86
CA VAL A 822 10.44 5.87 -26.00
C VAL A 822 11.74 5.17 -26.42
N GLU A 823 11.70 3.85 -26.61
CA GLU A 823 12.85 3.07 -27.08
C GLU A 823 13.33 3.55 -28.46
N MET A 824 12.40 3.74 -29.39
CA MET A 824 12.70 4.19 -30.75
C MET A 824 13.31 5.59 -30.76
N GLY A 825 12.73 6.54 -30.03
CA GLY A 825 13.24 7.90 -29.93
C GLY A 825 14.65 7.94 -29.32
N THR A 826 14.88 7.16 -28.26
CA THR A 826 16.20 7.04 -27.61
C THR A 826 17.24 6.48 -28.58
N LYS A 827 16.91 5.37 -29.26
CA LYS A 827 17.80 4.71 -30.20
C LYS A 827 18.16 5.62 -31.39
N ARG A 828 17.16 6.18 -32.07
CA ARG A 828 17.35 7.07 -33.24
C ARG A 828 18.14 8.33 -32.86
N GLY A 829 17.83 8.92 -31.71
CA GLY A 829 18.57 10.07 -31.21
C GLY A 829 20.06 9.75 -31.02
N ARG A 830 20.37 8.63 -30.38
CA ARG A 830 21.76 8.19 -30.15
C ARG A 830 22.49 7.69 -31.40
N GLU A 831 21.77 7.18 -32.40
CA GLU A 831 22.35 6.85 -33.71
C GLU A 831 22.92 8.10 -34.39
N SER A 832 22.26 9.26 -34.24
CA SER A 832 22.75 10.53 -34.80
C SER A 832 23.69 11.29 -33.86
N HIS A 833 23.51 11.16 -32.55
CA HIS A 833 24.37 11.77 -31.54
C HIS A 833 24.70 10.76 -30.41
N PRO A 834 25.81 10.00 -30.50
CA PRO A 834 26.11 8.93 -29.54
C PRO A 834 26.23 9.36 -28.07
N GLY A 835 26.60 10.62 -27.83
CA GLY A 835 26.68 11.22 -26.49
C GLY A 835 25.41 11.91 -26.00
N LEU A 836 24.28 11.78 -26.73
CA LEU A 836 23.02 12.43 -26.38
C LEU A 836 22.55 11.99 -25.00
N LYS A 837 22.40 12.96 -24.10
CA LYS A 837 21.81 12.75 -22.78
C LYS A 837 20.30 12.56 -22.95
N VAL A 838 19.78 11.45 -22.42
CA VAL A 838 18.36 11.11 -22.50
C VAL A 838 17.83 10.87 -21.09
N GLY A 839 16.73 11.51 -20.73
CA GLY A 839 16.00 11.18 -19.51
C GLY A 839 14.50 11.24 -19.69
N ILE A 840 13.78 11.06 -18.60
CA ILE A 840 12.32 11.10 -18.53
C ILE A 840 11.90 12.02 -17.39
N CYS A 841 10.82 12.77 -17.59
CA CYS A 841 10.18 13.57 -16.54
C CYS A 841 8.67 13.31 -16.54
N GLY A 842 8.06 13.43 -15.36
CA GLY A 842 6.65 13.13 -15.15
C GLY A 842 6.44 12.07 -14.08
N GLU A 843 5.22 11.55 -13.98
CA GLU A 843 4.83 10.61 -12.92
C GLU A 843 5.51 9.25 -13.09
N HIS A 844 5.63 8.77 -14.34
CA HIS A 844 6.37 7.55 -14.67
C HIS A 844 7.85 7.58 -14.23
N GLY A 845 8.43 8.76 -14.04
CA GLY A 845 9.81 8.90 -13.54
C GLY A 845 9.99 8.45 -12.09
N GLY A 846 8.91 8.33 -11.33
CA GLY A 846 8.90 7.84 -9.93
C GLY A 846 8.23 6.47 -9.75
N GLU A 847 7.66 5.88 -10.79
CA GLU A 847 7.00 4.58 -10.71
C GLU A 847 8.03 3.44 -10.93
N PRO A 848 8.19 2.48 -9.99
CA PRO A 848 9.30 1.53 -10.03
C PRO A 848 9.42 0.70 -11.32
N SER A 849 8.30 0.22 -11.87
CA SER A 849 8.33 -0.60 -13.09
C SER A 849 8.72 0.22 -14.33
N SER A 850 8.30 1.48 -14.37
CA SER A 850 8.63 2.47 -15.39
C SER A 850 10.10 2.88 -15.31
N VAL A 851 10.65 3.07 -14.10
CA VAL A 851 12.09 3.31 -13.88
C VAL A 851 12.92 2.11 -14.35
N GLY A 852 12.50 0.88 -14.03
CA GLY A 852 13.15 -0.34 -14.51
C GLY A 852 13.16 -0.45 -16.05
N PHE A 853 12.07 -0.04 -16.70
CA PHE A 853 12.02 0.08 -18.15
C PHE A 853 12.99 1.14 -18.69
N CYS A 854 13.03 2.33 -18.08
CA CYS A 854 13.95 3.40 -18.47
C CYS A 854 15.43 2.99 -18.36
N HIS A 855 15.77 2.21 -17.33
CA HIS A 855 17.10 1.60 -17.18
C HIS A 855 17.39 0.64 -18.35
N THR A 856 16.44 -0.23 -18.69
CA THR A 856 16.58 -1.20 -19.79
C THR A 856 16.77 -0.53 -21.16
N VAL A 857 16.08 0.58 -21.40
CA VAL A 857 16.23 1.41 -22.61
C VAL A 857 17.58 2.17 -22.62
N GLY A 858 18.28 2.20 -21.49
CA GLY A 858 19.58 2.81 -21.33
C GLY A 858 19.54 4.32 -21.16
N MET A 859 18.48 4.88 -20.57
CA MET A 859 18.43 6.32 -20.25
C MET A 859 19.58 6.73 -19.32
N ASN A 860 19.90 8.02 -19.27
CA ASN A 860 20.91 8.58 -18.37
C ASN A 860 20.33 8.91 -16.99
N TYR A 861 19.06 9.34 -16.94
CA TYR A 861 18.42 9.75 -15.70
C TYR A 861 16.90 9.57 -15.75
N VAL A 862 16.29 9.49 -14.57
CA VAL A 862 14.85 9.66 -14.35
C VAL A 862 14.61 10.90 -13.50
N SER A 863 13.45 11.55 -13.66
CA SER A 863 13.10 12.76 -12.93
C SER A 863 11.68 12.69 -12.37
N CYS A 864 11.57 12.63 -11.04
CA CYS A 864 10.32 12.46 -10.28
C CYS A 864 10.06 13.64 -9.33
N SER A 865 8.93 13.67 -8.63
CA SER A 865 8.69 14.65 -7.55
C SER A 865 9.79 14.61 -6.47
N PRO A 866 9.91 15.65 -5.62
CA PRO A 866 10.90 15.67 -4.53
C PRO A 866 10.83 14.50 -3.55
N TYR A 867 9.62 14.01 -3.26
CA TYR A 867 9.33 12.91 -2.33
C TYR A 867 9.30 11.57 -3.03
#